data_AF-A0AAU9UFQ6-F1
#
_entry.id   AF-A0AAU9UFQ6-F1
#
_cell.length_a   1.000
_cell.length_b   1.000
_cell.length_c   1.000
_cell.angle_alpha   90.00
_cell.angle_beta   90.00
_cell.angle_gamma   90.00
#
_symmetry.space_group_name_H-M   'P 1'
#
loop_
_entity.id
_entity.type
_entity.pdbx_description
1 polymer ?
#
loop_
_entity_poly.entity_id
_entity_poly.type
_entity_poly.pdbx_seq_one_letter_code
_entity_poly.pdbx_strand_id
1 'polypeptide(L)'
;MNKLTTYSIKEIHKSFRDKLLTPTSFVDLCIQRARQTKELNAFINITDEEAENHAIESEKRVYVEKKSKPLDGITIAIKDNFCTKNIHTTCASNMLKNFVPTYDATVYSRLIGSGACLVGKSNLDEFAMGSGTVDSIFGPTRNPWCYSEDWRISGGSSGGSAVAVATGSCVAGIGSDTGGSTRNPAALCGVVGLKPTYGLVSRYGLIPLVNSMDVPGILTRNIDDLIVILNCVAGPDILDSTTIKKDFKPIKIIDDIDMSKIKIGIPSEYYCEGMSEDVLDVWRSVADLLENEKCQVCTVSLPHTSVSIAVYSILNQCEVASNMARYDGLEYGLRASEDYSTEELYASTRSEGFNNVVRSRIFAGNYFLLSRNYDKYFLKALKLRRLIADDFNKVFHGENSVDLLLTPTTLSEAPLYKDFTSKHNRDQCAFQDYCTQPANMAGIPAISVPIRLSKNNLPLSIQLMGPTLSEELMLNVAKKIETTLTSETLKNLNVSIENLPQKCQNLLQQAAESQSVLEIDNLDSVSISLHRSREISEKLQDEYEILKLKQRNAELQAKIDRNNRSLQELRKELESSKQSLTRQNPNPDNIQDHIKQLKQKLTSYEENYEKAKSKYAVLSVPEAVLPKSLISQVTSLLALQEEATSLKQRADDISLMKEARETFNRLRR
;
A
#
# COMPACT_ATOMS: atom_id res chain seq x y z
N MET A 1 -17.45 -3.62 -13.74
CA MET A 1 -16.29 -3.56 -12.82
C MET A 1 -15.02 -3.92 -13.58
N ASN A 2 -13.90 -3.19 -13.47
CA ASN A 2 -12.62 -3.76 -13.89
C ASN A 2 -12.25 -4.83 -12.85
N LYS A 3 -12.59 -6.10 -13.13
CA LYS A 3 -12.45 -7.25 -12.19
C LYS A 3 -11.06 -7.36 -11.57
N LEU A 4 -10.06 -6.79 -12.23
CA LEU A 4 -8.66 -6.91 -11.91
C LEU A 4 -8.30 -6.26 -10.55
N THR A 5 -8.85 -5.09 -10.20
CA THR A 5 -8.50 -4.40 -8.94
C THR A 5 -9.13 -5.05 -7.70
N THR A 6 -10.07 -5.98 -7.90
CA THR A 6 -10.70 -6.76 -6.83
C THR A 6 -10.06 -8.12 -6.61
N TYR A 7 -9.07 -8.51 -7.42
CA TYR A 7 -8.36 -9.79 -7.26
C TYR A 7 -7.72 -9.91 -5.88
N SER A 8 -7.66 -11.15 -5.40
CA SER A 8 -6.86 -11.54 -4.23
C SER A 8 -5.36 -11.45 -4.54
N ILE A 9 -4.52 -11.39 -3.51
CA ILE A 9 -3.05 -11.42 -3.65
C ILE A 9 -2.61 -12.62 -4.48
N LYS A 10 -3.23 -13.79 -4.26
CA LYS A 10 -2.95 -15.03 -5.00
C LYS A 10 -3.26 -14.88 -6.49
N GLU A 11 -4.40 -14.29 -6.83
CA GLU A 11 -4.82 -14.03 -8.22
C GLU A 11 -3.93 -12.98 -8.88
N ILE A 12 -3.59 -11.89 -8.19
CA ILE A 12 -2.68 -10.84 -8.68
C ILE A 12 -1.31 -11.44 -9.02
N HIS A 13 -0.71 -12.18 -8.10
CA HIS A 13 0.57 -12.84 -8.36
C HIS A 13 0.48 -13.87 -9.50
N LYS A 14 -0.67 -14.55 -9.64
CA LYS A 14 -0.90 -15.43 -10.79
C LYS A 14 -0.92 -14.62 -12.08
N SER A 15 -1.65 -13.51 -12.14
CA SER A 15 -1.67 -12.61 -13.28
C SER A 15 -0.30 -12.05 -13.63
N PHE A 16 0.56 -11.79 -12.63
CA PHE A 16 1.96 -11.39 -12.86
C PHE A 16 2.79 -12.50 -13.50
N ARG A 17 2.68 -13.74 -13.01
CA ARG A 17 3.37 -14.90 -13.59
C ARG A 17 2.91 -15.18 -15.02
N ASP A 18 1.60 -15.08 -15.25
CA ASP A 18 0.97 -15.30 -16.54
C ASP A 18 1.12 -14.09 -17.49
N LYS A 19 1.73 -13.00 -17.01
CA LYS A 19 1.95 -11.72 -17.72
C LYS A 19 0.66 -11.08 -18.26
N LEU A 20 -0.46 -11.35 -17.59
CA LEU A 20 -1.75 -10.68 -17.84
C LEU A 20 -1.77 -9.28 -17.25
N LEU A 21 -1.03 -9.10 -16.15
CA LEU A 21 -0.74 -7.83 -15.51
C LEU A 21 0.75 -7.81 -15.17
N THR A 22 1.29 -6.62 -15.00
CA THR A 22 2.57 -6.38 -14.33
C THR A 22 2.35 -5.61 -13.03
N PRO A 23 3.28 -5.63 -12.06
CA PRO A 23 3.21 -4.81 -10.86
C PRO A 23 2.90 -3.33 -11.16
N THR A 24 3.58 -2.73 -12.15
CA THR A 24 3.34 -1.32 -12.54
C THR A 24 1.91 -1.12 -13.03
N SER A 25 1.45 -1.93 -13.98
CA SER A 25 0.09 -1.81 -14.52
C SER A 25 -1.01 -2.01 -13.46
N PHE A 26 -0.80 -2.89 -12.49
CA PHE A 26 -1.77 -3.14 -11.43
C PHE A 26 -1.81 -1.99 -10.41
N VAL A 27 -0.65 -1.44 -10.04
CA VAL A 27 -0.56 -0.27 -9.16
C VAL A 27 -1.23 0.94 -9.81
N ASP A 28 -0.98 1.18 -11.11
CA ASP A 28 -1.62 2.25 -11.87
C ASP A 28 -3.15 2.13 -11.87
N LEU A 29 -3.68 0.92 -12.09
CA LEU A 29 -5.12 0.67 -12.01
C LEU A 29 -5.70 1.02 -10.63
N CYS A 30 -4.98 0.71 -9.55
CA CYS A 30 -5.41 1.03 -8.19
C CYS A 30 -5.37 2.54 -7.90
N ILE A 31 -4.35 3.26 -8.38
CA ILE A 31 -4.26 4.73 -8.26
C ILE A 31 -5.39 5.39 -9.04
N GLN A 32 -5.64 4.97 -10.29
CA GLN A 32 -6.77 5.45 -11.08
C GLN A 32 -8.09 5.21 -10.35
N ARG A 33 -8.24 4.03 -9.71
CA ARG A 33 -9.40 3.70 -8.90
C ARG A 33 -9.56 4.62 -7.69
N ALA A 34 -8.48 4.94 -6.98
CA ALA A 34 -8.48 5.91 -5.89
C ALA A 34 -8.95 7.29 -6.37
N ARG A 35 -8.49 7.75 -7.53
CA ARG A 35 -8.91 9.03 -8.13
C ARG A 35 -10.38 9.03 -8.56
N GLN A 36 -10.88 7.92 -9.14
CA GLN A 36 -12.27 7.77 -9.55
C GLN A 36 -13.26 7.74 -8.38
N THR A 37 -12.79 7.29 -7.20
CA THR A 37 -13.59 7.19 -5.98
C THR A 37 -13.34 8.33 -5.00
N LYS A 38 -12.72 9.42 -5.46
CA LYS A 38 -12.38 10.60 -4.65
C LYS A 38 -13.57 11.18 -3.87
N GLU A 39 -14.79 11.09 -4.40
CA GLU A 39 -16.01 11.58 -3.72
C GLU A 39 -16.32 10.82 -2.41
N LEU A 40 -15.81 9.59 -2.26
CA LEU A 40 -15.93 8.83 -1.01
C LEU A 40 -14.92 9.29 0.05
N ASN A 41 -13.92 10.07 -0.34
CA ASN A 41 -12.91 10.66 0.53
C ASN A 41 -12.15 9.62 1.39
N ALA A 42 -11.72 8.53 0.75
CA ALA A 42 -10.98 7.44 1.42
C ALA A 42 -9.53 7.83 1.75
N PHE A 43 -8.92 8.73 0.98
CA PHE A 43 -7.52 9.15 1.13
C PHE A 43 -7.42 10.63 1.46
N ILE A 44 -6.57 10.96 2.43
CA ILE A 44 -6.10 12.33 2.68
C ILE A 44 -5.05 12.70 1.63
N ASN A 45 -4.14 11.78 1.35
CA ASN A 45 -3.07 11.95 0.37
C ASN A 45 -2.93 10.68 -0.48
N ILE A 46 -2.85 10.84 -1.80
CA ILE A 46 -2.48 9.76 -2.73
C ILE A 46 -1.00 9.96 -3.08
N THR A 47 -0.21 8.90 -3.00
CA THR A 47 1.27 8.95 -3.10
C THR A 47 1.70 8.42 -4.45
N ASP A 48 1.44 9.18 -5.52
CA ASP A 48 1.67 8.75 -6.90
C ASP A 48 3.13 8.34 -7.16
N GLU A 49 4.07 9.19 -6.76
CA GLU A 49 5.52 8.96 -6.95
C GLU A 49 6.01 7.74 -6.16
N GLU A 50 5.62 7.60 -4.90
CA GLU A 50 5.99 6.44 -4.09
C GLU A 50 5.35 5.15 -4.62
N ALA A 51 4.09 5.21 -5.06
CA ALA A 51 3.41 4.06 -5.62
C ALA A 51 4.13 3.56 -6.88
N GLU A 52 4.47 4.47 -7.79
CA GLU A 52 5.21 4.18 -9.04
C GLU A 52 6.59 3.58 -8.74
N ASN A 53 7.36 4.22 -7.85
CA ASN A 53 8.68 3.74 -7.45
C ASN A 53 8.63 2.33 -6.84
N HIS A 54 7.68 2.07 -5.94
CA HIS A 54 7.49 0.72 -5.38
C HIS A 54 7.08 -0.31 -6.44
N ALA A 55 6.29 0.10 -7.43
CA ALA A 55 5.82 -0.77 -8.50
C ALA A 55 6.96 -1.19 -9.44
N ILE A 56 7.80 -0.23 -9.87
CA ILE A 56 8.98 -0.48 -10.70
C ILE A 56 9.94 -1.44 -9.99
N GLU A 57 10.19 -1.21 -8.69
CA GLU A 57 11.06 -2.07 -7.90
C GLU A 57 10.47 -3.48 -7.71
N SER A 58 9.15 -3.60 -7.57
CA SER A 58 8.47 -4.90 -7.54
C SER A 58 8.56 -5.61 -8.88
N GLU A 59 8.36 -4.91 -9.98
CA GLU A 59 8.43 -5.45 -11.34
C GLU A 59 9.84 -5.98 -11.66
N LYS A 60 10.87 -5.22 -11.29
CA LYS A 60 12.27 -5.65 -11.37
C LYS A 60 12.53 -6.92 -10.57
N ARG A 61 12.05 -7.01 -9.32
CA ARG A 61 12.19 -8.23 -8.50
C ARG A 61 11.49 -9.44 -9.11
N VAL A 62 10.29 -9.24 -9.67
CA VAL A 62 9.47 -10.29 -10.27
C VAL A 62 10.08 -10.81 -11.58
N TYR A 63 10.42 -9.94 -12.53
CA TYR A 63 10.78 -10.36 -13.90
C TYR A 63 12.28 -10.41 -14.18
N VAL A 64 13.08 -9.52 -13.58
CA VAL A 64 14.52 -9.43 -13.84
C VAL A 64 15.28 -10.29 -12.85
N GLU A 65 15.11 -10.03 -11.56
CA GLU A 65 15.87 -10.70 -10.50
C GLU A 65 15.33 -12.10 -10.18
N LYS A 66 14.05 -12.35 -10.50
CA LYS A 66 13.31 -13.59 -10.18
C LYS A 66 13.38 -13.92 -8.68
N LYS A 67 13.29 -12.89 -7.84
CA LYS A 67 13.34 -12.95 -6.38
C LYS A 67 12.11 -12.29 -5.76
N SER A 68 10.93 -12.80 -6.13
CA SER A 68 9.66 -12.25 -5.66
C SER A 68 9.52 -12.34 -4.14
N LYS A 69 9.02 -11.27 -3.54
CA LYS A 69 8.60 -11.17 -2.15
C LYS A 69 7.10 -11.42 -2.00
N PRO A 70 6.60 -11.66 -0.77
CA PRO A 70 5.18 -11.99 -0.55
C PRO A 70 4.19 -10.91 -0.93
N LEU A 71 4.59 -9.64 -1.08
CA LEU A 71 3.70 -8.52 -1.41
C LEU A 71 4.17 -7.73 -2.65
N ASP A 72 5.06 -8.27 -3.49
CA ASP A 72 5.52 -7.54 -4.69
C ASP A 72 4.36 -7.12 -5.58
N GLY A 73 4.22 -5.81 -5.78
CA GLY A 73 3.14 -5.21 -6.58
C GLY A 73 1.78 -5.18 -5.90
N ILE A 74 1.67 -5.59 -4.63
CA ILE A 74 0.42 -5.55 -3.87
C ILE A 74 0.21 -4.16 -3.29
N THR A 75 -0.92 -3.54 -3.64
CA THR A 75 -1.25 -2.16 -3.24
C THR A 75 -1.82 -2.08 -1.83
N ILE A 76 -1.32 -1.12 -1.05
CA ILE A 76 -1.75 -0.88 0.32
C ILE A 76 -2.16 0.57 0.57
N ALA A 77 -3.12 0.76 1.49
CA ALA A 77 -3.43 2.05 2.09
C ALA A 77 -2.98 2.05 3.55
N ILE A 78 -2.32 3.12 4.00
CA ILE A 78 -1.88 3.27 5.39
C ILE A 78 -2.70 4.36 6.06
N LYS A 79 -3.39 4.09 7.17
CA LYS A 79 -4.12 5.11 7.92
C LYS A 79 -3.20 6.26 8.32
N ASP A 80 -3.69 7.50 8.20
CA ASP A 80 -2.86 8.70 8.36
C ASP A 80 -2.48 9.05 9.81
N ASN A 81 -2.57 8.08 10.72
CA ASN A 81 -1.95 8.11 12.04
C ASN A 81 -0.74 7.15 12.18
N PHE A 82 -0.28 6.54 11.09
CA PHE A 82 1.01 5.87 11.03
C PHE A 82 2.02 6.78 10.34
N CYS A 83 3.16 7.00 11.02
CA CYS A 83 4.26 7.76 10.47
C CYS A 83 4.86 7.05 9.24
N THR A 84 5.05 7.83 8.20
CA THR A 84 5.66 7.44 6.93
C THR A 84 6.72 8.49 6.63
N LYS A 85 7.99 8.08 6.57
CA LYS A 85 9.12 9.00 6.43
C LYS A 85 8.95 9.84 5.16
N ASN A 86 9.14 11.14 5.28
CA ASN A 86 9.02 12.12 4.20
C ASN A 86 7.62 12.26 3.57
N ILE A 87 6.59 11.57 4.09
CA ILE A 87 5.21 11.68 3.63
C ILE A 87 4.37 12.24 4.77
N HIS A 88 3.54 13.25 4.48
CA HIS A 88 2.67 13.87 5.49
C HIS A 88 1.90 12.84 6.33
N THR A 89 1.89 13.06 7.64
CA THR A 89 1.11 12.26 8.60
C THR A 89 0.31 13.21 9.48
N THR A 90 -0.97 13.37 9.19
CA THR A 90 -1.76 14.49 9.71
C THR A 90 -2.72 14.11 10.82
N CYS A 91 -2.97 12.82 11.02
CA CYS A 91 -4.01 12.32 11.92
C CYS A 91 -5.39 12.96 11.66
N ALA A 92 -5.65 13.38 10.42
CA ALA A 92 -6.84 14.14 10.04
C ALA A 92 -7.08 15.40 10.89
N SER A 93 -6.01 16.02 11.41
CA SER A 93 -6.06 17.16 12.33
C SER A 93 -5.38 18.39 11.77
N ASN A 94 -5.89 19.57 12.12
CA ASN A 94 -5.21 20.83 11.85
C ASN A 94 -3.87 20.91 12.58
N MET A 95 -3.77 20.29 13.77
CA MET A 95 -2.55 20.22 14.58
C MET A 95 -1.36 19.63 13.84
N LEU A 96 -1.57 18.65 12.96
CA LEU A 96 -0.51 17.94 12.24
C LEU A 96 -0.63 18.06 10.72
N LYS A 97 -1.46 18.98 10.21
CA LYS A 97 -1.74 19.11 8.77
C LYS A 97 -0.49 19.17 7.90
N ASN A 98 0.57 19.81 8.39
CA ASN A 98 1.85 19.98 7.67
C ASN A 98 2.98 19.11 8.24
N PHE A 99 2.69 18.19 9.16
CA PHE A 99 3.72 17.35 9.79
C PHE A 99 4.26 16.32 8.80
N VAL A 100 5.59 16.29 8.65
CA VAL A 100 6.32 15.31 7.84
C VAL A 100 7.26 14.53 8.77
N PRO A 101 6.97 13.25 9.07
CA PRO A 101 7.83 12.43 9.91
C PRO A 101 9.21 12.19 9.27
N THR A 102 10.24 12.09 10.11
CA THR A 102 11.62 11.74 9.70
C THR A 102 11.90 10.23 9.78
N TYR A 103 10.90 9.43 10.16
CA TYR A 103 10.99 8.00 10.40
C TYR A 103 9.71 7.28 9.96
N ASP A 104 9.84 5.97 9.76
CA ASP A 104 8.74 5.09 9.42
C ASP A 104 8.18 4.38 10.64
N ALA A 105 6.87 4.15 10.65
CA ALA A 105 6.26 3.17 11.53
C ALA A 105 6.72 1.75 11.16
N THR A 106 6.94 0.89 12.15
CA THR A 106 7.43 -0.48 11.92
C THR A 106 6.51 -1.28 11.00
N VAL A 107 5.19 -1.09 11.13
CA VAL A 107 4.20 -1.74 10.26
C VAL A 107 4.42 -1.35 8.79
N TYR A 108 4.63 -0.07 8.53
CA TYR A 108 4.89 0.43 7.17
C TYR A 108 6.23 -0.11 6.63
N SER A 109 7.31 -0.03 7.41
CA SER A 109 8.62 -0.56 6.99
C SER A 109 8.58 -2.06 6.67
N ARG A 110 7.83 -2.85 7.46
CA ARG A 110 7.67 -4.30 7.22
C ARG A 110 6.92 -4.60 5.92
N LEU A 111 5.89 -3.81 5.61
CA LEU A 111 5.10 -3.98 4.38
C LEU A 111 5.92 -3.63 3.13
N ILE A 112 6.57 -2.45 3.12
CA ILE A 112 7.44 -2.05 2.01
C ILE A 112 8.63 -3.02 1.88
N GLY A 113 9.20 -3.44 3.02
CA GLY A 113 10.23 -4.47 3.08
C GLY A 113 9.80 -5.81 2.47
N SER A 114 8.49 -6.10 2.47
CA SER A 114 7.86 -7.29 1.87
C SER A 114 7.41 -7.09 0.41
N GLY A 115 7.65 -5.91 -0.18
CA GLY A 115 7.37 -5.60 -1.59
C GLY A 115 6.07 -4.84 -1.86
N ALA A 116 5.33 -4.45 -0.82
CA ALA A 116 4.07 -3.73 -0.99
C ALA A 116 4.26 -2.33 -1.62
N CYS A 117 3.23 -1.84 -2.32
CA CYS A 117 3.21 -0.52 -2.94
C CYS A 117 2.21 0.40 -2.23
N LEU A 118 2.68 1.52 -1.69
CA LEU A 118 1.82 2.50 -1.02
C LEU A 118 0.99 3.30 -2.02
N VAL A 119 -0.34 3.17 -1.98
CA VAL A 119 -1.26 4.00 -2.79
C VAL A 119 -1.50 5.36 -2.13
N GLY A 120 -1.55 5.40 -0.79
CA GLY A 120 -1.74 6.66 -0.09
C GLY A 120 -2.03 6.54 1.40
N LYS A 121 -2.18 7.72 2.02
CA LYS A 121 -2.55 7.90 3.42
C LYS A 121 -4.07 7.98 3.54
N SER A 122 -4.68 7.00 4.20
CA SER A 122 -6.14 6.90 4.31
C SER A 122 -6.71 7.78 5.42
N ASN A 123 -7.91 8.30 5.17
CA ASN A 123 -8.63 9.21 6.04
C ASN A 123 -9.14 8.52 7.32
N LEU A 124 -9.38 9.31 8.36
CA LEU A 124 -9.73 8.87 9.70
C LEU A 124 -10.48 9.95 10.48
N ASP A 125 -11.17 9.59 11.56
CA ASP A 125 -11.56 10.58 12.57
C ASP A 125 -10.31 11.22 13.20
N GLU A 126 -10.39 12.51 13.54
CA GLU A 126 -9.25 13.28 14.07
C GLU A 126 -8.60 12.54 15.26
N PHE A 127 -7.29 12.27 15.15
CA PHE A 127 -6.52 11.49 16.15
C PHE A 127 -7.15 10.14 16.53
N ALA A 128 -7.84 9.51 15.58
CA ALA A 128 -8.57 8.26 15.77
C ALA A 128 -9.77 8.35 16.74
N MET A 129 -10.25 9.56 17.07
CA MET A 129 -11.27 9.81 18.09
C MET A 129 -12.71 9.86 17.53
N GLY A 130 -13.20 8.74 17.00
CA GLY A 130 -14.58 8.64 16.53
C GLY A 130 -14.92 7.24 16.01
N SER A 131 -16.18 7.08 15.61
CA SER A 131 -16.76 5.82 15.11
C SER A 131 -17.46 5.99 13.76
N GLY A 132 -17.18 7.08 13.03
CA GLY A 132 -17.84 7.37 11.75
C GLY A 132 -16.98 7.94 10.64
N THR A 133 -15.72 8.30 10.92
CA THR A 133 -14.84 9.03 9.99
C THR A 133 -15.51 10.31 9.48
N VAL A 134 -16.11 11.06 10.40
CA VAL A 134 -16.85 12.30 10.14
C VAL A 134 -16.16 13.54 10.69
N ASP A 135 -15.24 13.36 11.62
CA ASP A 135 -14.56 14.45 12.34
C ASP A 135 -13.23 14.89 11.68
N SER A 136 -12.92 14.37 10.48
CA SER A 136 -11.70 14.71 9.73
C SER A 136 -11.70 16.16 9.23
N ILE A 137 -10.58 16.89 9.39
CA ILE A 137 -10.44 18.22 8.78
C ILE A 137 -10.41 18.19 7.24
N PHE A 138 -10.20 17.02 6.64
CA PHE A 138 -10.23 16.80 5.19
C PHE A 138 -11.63 16.41 4.70
N GLY A 139 -12.63 16.47 5.57
CA GLY A 139 -14.01 16.11 5.28
C GLY A 139 -14.32 14.63 5.59
N PRO A 140 -15.61 14.28 5.68
CA PRO A 140 -16.03 12.94 6.07
C PRO A 140 -15.75 11.90 4.98
N THR A 141 -15.52 10.64 5.38
CA THR A 141 -15.47 9.48 4.48
C THR A 141 -16.83 8.84 4.35
N ARG A 142 -17.33 8.72 3.11
CA ARG A 142 -18.66 8.18 2.82
C ARG A 142 -18.64 6.68 2.59
N ASN A 143 -19.70 5.99 3.03
CA ASN A 143 -19.83 4.55 2.87
C ASN A 143 -20.09 4.15 1.41
N PRO A 144 -19.28 3.28 0.78
CA PRO A 144 -19.42 2.92 -0.63
C PRO A 144 -20.75 2.23 -0.98
N TRP A 145 -21.48 1.71 0.00
CA TRP A 145 -22.80 1.09 -0.19
C TRP A 145 -23.95 2.10 -0.27
N CYS A 146 -23.76 3.32 0.26
CA CYS A 146 -24.75 4.39 0.24
C CYS A 146 -24.06 5.73 0.49
N TYR A 147 -23.67 6.43 -0.58
CA TYR A 147 -22.79 7.62 -0.52
C TYR A 147 -23.38 8.88 -1.20
N SER A 148 -24.53 8.79 -1.89
CA SER A 148 -25.14 9.89 -2.67
C SER A 148 -26.14 10.73 -1.86
N GLU A 149 -27.41 10.37 -1.87
CA GLU A 149 -28.49 10.99 -1.08
C GLU A 149 -28.68 10.20 0.21
N ASP A 150 -28.94 10.91 1.33
CA ASP A 150 -29.05 10.28 2.65
C ASP A 150 -27.92 9.26 2.91
N TRP A 151 -26.69 9.72 2.62
CA TRP A 151 -25.52 8.86 2.65
C TRP A 151 -25.18 8.40 4.09
N ARG A 152 -24.46 7.28 4.17
CA ARG A 152 -24.16 6.58 5.43
C ARG A 152 -22.70 6.69 5.81
N ILE A 153 -22.42 6.65 7.11
CA ILE A 153 -21.04 6.68 7.61
C ILE A 153 -20.28 5.42 7.20
N SER A 154 -18.96 5.55 7.02
CA SER A 154 -18.06 4.43 6.73
C SER A 154 -17.64 3.64 7.99
N GLY A 155 -18.18 4.02 9.16
CA GLY A 155 -17.64 3.61 10.45
C GLY A 155 -16.33 4.32 10.76
N GLY A 156 -15.74 4.01 11.91
CA GLY A 156 -14.55 4.74 12.34
C GLY A 156 -13.79 4.12 13.49
N SER A 157 -12.56 4.55 13.71
CA SER A 157 -11.92 5.68 13.04
C SER A 157 -11.12 5.33 11.78
N SER A 158 -11.07 4.06 11.33
CA SER A 158 -10.34 3.65 10.11
C SER A 158 -11.24 3.56 8.88
N GLY A 159 -12.25 4.44 8.75
CA GLY A 159 -13.22 4.39 7.64
C GLY A 159 -12.55 4.55 6.28
N GLY A 160 -11.58 5.47 6.14
CA GLY A 160 -10.84 5.64 4.88
C GLY A 160 -10.14 4.37 4.42
N SER A 161 -9.53 3.62 5.35
CA SER A 161 -8.88 2.34 5.05
C SER A 161 -9.88 1.27 4.61
N ALA A 162 -11.04 1.19 5.26
CA ALA A 162 -12.10 0.24 4.90
C ALA A 162 -12.68 0.55 3.52
N VAL A 163 -12.96 1.83 3.24
CA VAL A 163 -13.47 2.27 1.94
C VAL A 163 -12.44 1.99 0.83
N ALA A 164 -11.16 2.29 1.04
CA ALA A 164 -10.11 2.04 0.05
C ALA A 164 -10.01 0.55 -0.34
N VAL A 165 -10.23 -0.37 0.61
CA VAL A 165 -10.25 -1.81 0.35
C VAL A 165 -11.55 -2.22 -0.35
N ALA A 166 -12.70 -1.74 0.12
CA ALA A 166 -14.02 -2.06 -0.41
C ALA A 166 -14.19 -1.61 -1.87
N THR A 167 -13.61 -0.48 -2.25
CA THR A 167 -13.68 0.06 -3.62
C THR A 167 -12.66 -0.57 -4.57
N GLY A 168 -11.70 -1.34 -4.06
CA GLY A 168 -10.56 -1.85 -4.83
C GLY A 168 -9.53 -0.76 -5.19
N SER A 169 -9.50 0.35 -4.44
CA SER A 169 -8.41 1.35 -4.55
C SER A 169 -7.10 0.82 -3.96
N CYS A 170 -7.16 -0.20 -3.11
CA CYS A 170 -6.02 -0.99 -2.67
C CYS A 170 -6.46 -2.44 -2.39
N VAL A 171 -5.50 -3.34 -2.22
CA VAL A 171 -5.75 -4.74 -1.84
C VAL A 171 -5.91 -4.87 -0.33
N ALA A 172 -5.07 -4.17 0.44
CA ALA A 172 -5.12 -4.18 1.90
C ALA A 172 -4.99 -2.78 2.50
N GLY A 173 -5.72 -2.54 3.58
CA GLY A 173 -5.66 -1.32 4.38
C GLY A 173 -5.06 -1.61 5.75
N ILE A 174 -4.20 -0.73 6.23
CA ILE A 174 -3.74 -0.73 7.63
C ILE A 174 -4.52 0.32 8.39
N GLY A 175 -5.25 -0.13 9.39
CA GLY A 175 -5.99 0.69 10.33
C GLY A 175 -5.36 0.70 11.72
N SER A 176 -6.03 1.33 12.67
CA SER A 176 -5.75 1.20 14.10
C SER A 176 -7.06 0.90 14.82
N ASP A 177 -7.01 0.10 15.87
CA ASP A 177 -8.17 -0.35 16.65
C ASP A 177 -7.91 -0.16 18.14
N THR A 178 -8.59 0.84 18.72
CA THR A 178 -8.47 1.19 20.15
C THR A 178 -9.72 0.77 20.94
N GLY A 179 -10.89 0.81 20.30
CA GLY A 179 -12.16 0.34 20.86
C GLY A 179 -13.06 -0.35 19.83
N GLY A 180 -12.53 -0.74 18.67
CA GLY A 180 -13.32 -1.19 17.52
C GLY A 180 -12.93 -0.54 16.20
N SER A 181 -11.97 0.39 16.21
CA SER A 181 -11.71 1.29 15.09
C SER A 181 -11.19 0.65 13.80
N THR A 182 -10.96 -0.66 13.76
CA THR A 182 -10.75 -1.44 12.53
C THR A 182 -11.96 -2.33 12.23
N ARG A 183 -12.51 -3.00 13.25
CA ARG A 183 -13.63 -3.94 13.09
C ARG A 183 -14.96 -3.27 12.77
N ASN A 184 -15.26 -2.13 13.39
CA ASN A 184 -16.45 -1.31 13.12
C ASN A 184 -16.50 -0.86 11.65
N PRO A 185 -15.50 -0.13 11.10
CA PRO A 185 -15.54 0.26 9.70
C PRO A 185 -15.47 -0.94 8.74
N ALA A 186 -14.78 -2.02 9.10
CA ALA A 186 -14.80 -3.24 8.31
C ALA A 186 -16.22 -3.82 8.19
N ALA A 187 -16.96 -3.90 9.31
CA ALA A 187 -18.35 -4.36 9.31
C ALA A 187 -19.25 -3.46 8.47
N LEU A 188 -19.16 -2.15 8.66
CA LEU A 188 -20.04 -1.19 7.98
C LEU A 188 -19.74 -1.04 6.48
N CYS A 189 -18.51 -1.32 6.05
CA CYS A 189 -18.12 -1.29 4.64
C CYS A 189 -18.09 -2.67 3.97
N GLY A 190 -18.44 -3.75 4.68
CA GLY A 190 -18.52 -5.09 4.09
C GLY A 190 -17.16 -5.69 3.70
N VAL A 191 -16.13 -5.42 4.51
CA VAL A 191 -14.79 -5.99 4.34
C VAL A 191 -14.37 -6.74 5.60
N VAL A 192 -13.32 -7.55 5.50
CA VAL A 192 -12.73 -8.24 6.63
C VAL A 192 -11.88 -7.25 7.44
N GLY A 193 -12.00 -7.26 8.76
CA GLY A 193 -11.18 -6.42 9.65
C GLY A 193 -10.64 -7.19 10.85
N LEU A 194 -9.32 -7.30 10.96
CA LEU A 194 -8.64 -7.93 12.09
C LEU A 194 -8.08 -6.88 13.04
N LYS A 195 -8.41 -7.04 14.33
CA LYS A 195 -7.62 -6.54 15.44
C LYS A 195 -6.81 -7.70 16.04
N PRO A 196 -5.48 -7.76 15.84
CA PRO A 196 -4.65 -8.81 16.43
C PRO A 196 -4.57 -8.68 17.96
N THR A 197 -3.94 -9.67 18.60
CA THR A 197 -3.56 -9.62 20.01
C THR A 197 -2.77 -8.35 20.31
N TYR A 198 -3.04 -7.69 21.44
CA TYR A 198 -2.24 -6.54 21.88
C TYR A 198 -0.77 -6.96 22.03
N GLY A 199 0.12 -6.28 21.32
CA GLY A 199 1.55 -6.57 21.29
C GLY A 199 1.99 -7.60 20.23
N LEU A 200 1.09 -8.16 19.41
CA LEU A 200 1.50 -9.01 18.28
C LEU A 200 2.10 -8.20 17.12
N VAL A 201 1.57 -7.00 16.88
CA VAL A 201 2.02 -6.07 15.83
C VAL A 201 2.52 -4.79 16.51
N SER A 202 3.69 -4.31 16.10
CA SER A 202 4.34 -3.14 16.71
C SER A 202 3.54 -1.86 16.57
N ARG A 203 3.51 -1.07 17.64
CA ARG A 203 2.92 0.27 17.71
C ARG A 203 3.95 1.37 17.46
N TYR A 204 5.21 1.04 17.21
CA TYR A 204 6.22 2.04 16.90
C TYR A 204 5.85 2.82 15.63
N GLY A 205 5.79 4.15 15.76
CA GLY A 205 5.32 5.08 14.72
C GLY A 205 3.82 5.11 14.46
N LEU A 206 3.00 4.38 15.23
CA LEU A 206 1.58 4.65 15.36
C LEU A 206 1.41 5.82 16.34
N ILE A 207 0.85 6.94 15.88
CA ILE A 207 0.48 8.07 16.74
C ILE A 207 -0.65 7.62 17.68
N PRO A 208 -0.41 7.59 19.01
CA PRO A 208 -1.26 6.85 19.93
C PRO A 208 -2.54 7.62 20.29
N LEU A 209 -3.63 6.87 20.46
CA LEU A 209 -4.85 7.30 21.13
C LEU A 209 -4.81 6.83 22.61
N VAL A 210 -4.73 5.52 22.84
CA VAL A 210 -4.59 4.89 24.17
C VAL A 210 -3.50 3.82 24.10
N ASN A 211 -2.34 4.08 24.70
CA ASN A 211 -1.18 3.20 24.60
C ASN A 211 -1.46 1.78 25.10
N SER A 212 -2.31 1.65 26.11
CA SER A 212 -2.66 0.35 26.69
C SER A 212 -3.72 -0.43 25.90
N MET A 213 -4.24 0.09 24.78
CA MET A 213 -5.34 -0.52 24.02
C MET A 213 -5.18 -0.43 22.49
N ASP A 214 -4.36 0.50 21.99
CA ASP A 214 -4.11 0.68 20.56
C ASP A 214 -3.48 -0.58 19.96
N VAL A 215 -4.06 -1.06 18.87
CA VAL A 215 -3.52 -2.17 18.09
C VAL A 215 -3.54 -1.78 16.60
N PRO A 216 -2.44 -1.92 15.85
CA PRO A 216 -2.48 -1.84 14.39
C PRO A 216 -3.43 -2.92 13.83
N GLY A 217 -4.43 -2.48 13.08
CA GLY A 217 -5.44 -3.34 12.49
C GLY A 217 -5.20 -3.57 11.00
N ILE A 218 -5.76 -4.65 10.47
CA ILE A 218 -5.64 -5.03 9.05
C ILE A 218 -7.04 -5.13 8.45
N LEU A 219 -7.22 -4.55 7.28
CA LEU A 219 -8.44 -4.63 6.48
C LEU A 219 -8.15 -5.24 5.12
N THR A 220 -8.94 -6.23 4.70
CA THR A 220 -8.83 -6.91 3.40
C THR A 220 -10.21 -7.32 2.90
N ARG A 221 -10.32 -7.79 1.66
CA ARG A 221 -11.58 -8.34 1.13
C ARG A 221 -11.83 -9.79 1.53
N ASN A 222 -10.78 -10.54 1.85
CA ASN A 222 -10.87 -11.96 2.19
C ASN A 222 -9.84 -12.35 3.25
N ILE A 223 -10.04 -13.53 3.86
CA ILE A 223 -9.19 -14.06 4.93
C ILE A 223 -7.78 -14.43 4.45
N ASP A 224 -7.62 -14.98 3.23
CA ASP A 224 -6.30 -15.36 2.70
C ASP A 224 -5.35 -14.16 2.64
N ASP A 225 -5.81 -13.07 2.05
CA ASP A 225 -5.05 -11.83 1.92
C ASP A 225 -4.71 -11.27 3.31
N LEU A 226 -5.66 -11.39 4.26
CA LEU A 226 -5.44 -10.93 5.63
C LEU A 226 -4.27 -11.68 6.29
N ILE A 227 -4.23 -13.01 6.13
CA ILE A 227 -3.16 -13.86 6.68
C ILE A 227 -1.81 -13.48 6.07
N VAL A 228 -1.75 -13.24 4.75
CA VAL A 228 -0.51 -12.81 4.09
C VAL A 228 -0.01 -11.48 4.68
N ILE A 229 -0.90 -10.49 4.83
CA ILE A 229 -0.54 -9.19 5.40
C ILE A 229 -0.10 -9.32 6.85
N LEU A 230 -0.83 -10.06 7.68
CA LEU A 230 -0.47 -10.29 9.08
C LEU A 230 0.90 -10.95 9.20
N ASN A 231 1.19 -11.95 8.37
CA ASN A 231 2.47 -12.64 8.35
C ASN A 231 3.65 -11.73 8.00
N CYS A 232 3.41 -10.66 7.22
CA CYS A 232 4.43 -9.66 6.92
C CYS A 232 4.68 -8.69 8.07
N VAL A 233 3.67 -8.38 8.89
CA VAL A 233 3.77 -7.29 9.89
C VAL A 233 3.88 -7.77 11.34
N ALA A 234 3.53 -9.01 11.65
CA ALA A 234 3.55 -9.55 13.01
C ALA A 234 4.95 -9.89 13.51
N GLY A 235 5.11 -9.85 14.84
CA GLY A 235 6.32 -10.27 15.54
C GLY A 235 7.01 -9.16 16.33
N PRO A 236 7.99 -9.56 17.18
CA PRO A 236 8.63 -8.66 18.13
C PRO A 236 9.29 -7.47 17.43
N ASP A 237 9.28 -6.33 18.10
CA ASP A 237 9.99 -5.12 17.68
C ASP A 237 10.82 -4.60 18.86
N ILE A 238 12.05 -4.18 18.57
CA ILE A 238 12.94 -3.59 19.56
C ILE A 238 12.57 -2.13 19.86
N LEU A 239 11.92 -1.46 18.91
CA LEU A 239 11.49 -0.06 19.05
C LEU A 239 10.17 0.07 19.83
N ASP A 240 9.48 -1.04 20.09
CA ASP A 240 8.27 -1.10 20.90
C ASP A 240 8.44 -2.07 22.07
N SER A 241 8.53 -1.51 23.28
CA SER A 241 8.68 -2.27 24.52
C SER A 241 7.48 -3.15 24.85
N THR A 242 6.31 -2.88 24.25
CA THR A 242 5.05 -3.61 24.50
C THR A 242 4.82 -4.78 23.58
N THR A 243 5.65 -4.99 22.54
CA THR A 243 5.51 -6.18 21.71
C THR A 243 5.80 -7.45 22.50
N ILE A 244 5.04 -8.50 22.24
CA ILE A 244 5.28 -9.84 22.75
C ILE A 244 6.66 -10.29 22.27
N LYS A 245 7.54 -10.69 23.20
CA LYS A 245 8.94 -11.02 22.91
C LYS A 245 9.16 -12.44 22.38
N LYS A 246 8.09 -13.21 22.24
CA LYS A 246 8.10 -14.55 21.62
C LYS A 246 8.23 -14.40 20.11
N ASP A 247 9.06 -15.23 19.48
CA ASP A 247 9.16 -15.28 18.03
C ASP A 247 7.81 -15.58 17.39
N PHE A 248 7.47 -14.80 16.37
CA PHE A 248 6.26 -14.99 15.60
C PHE A 248 6.42 -16.18 14.64
N LYS A 249 5.43 -17.07 14.65
CA LYS A 249 5.33 -18.15 13.69
C LYS A 249 4.31 -17.75 12.63
N PRO A 250 4.68 -17.74 11.33
CA PRO A 250 3.74 -17.43 10.27
C PRO A 250 2.52 -18.34 10.33
N ILE A 251 1.35 -17.73 10.30
CA ILE A 251 0.05 -18.39 10.33
C ILE A 251 -0.19 -19.08 9.00
N LYS A 252 -0.74 -20.29 9.06
CA LYS A 252 -1.08 -21.09 7.89
C LYS A 252 -2.59 -21.28 7.76
N ILE A 253 -3.04 -21.37 6.52
CA ILE A 253 -4.39 -21.85 6.20
C ILE A 253 -4.40 -23.38 6.33
N ILE A 254 -5.42 -23.88 7.00
CA ILE A 254 -5.68 -25.29 7.23
C ILE A 254 -6.93 -25.64 6.42
N ASP A 255 -6.73 -26.31 5.29
CA ASP A 255 -7.83 -26.61 4.35
C ASP A 255 -8.93 -27.48 4.99
N ASP A 256 -8.53 -28.49 5.78
CA ASP A 256 -9.42 -29.44 6.45
C ASP A 256 -9.37 -29.30 7.98
N ILE A 257 -9.75 -28.12 8.48
CA ILE A 257 -9.89 -27.91 9.93
C ILE A 257 -11.03 -28.78 10.50
N ASP A 258 -10.72 -29.55 11.55
CA ASP A 258 -11.71 -30.39 12.23
C ASP A 258 -12.59 -29.55 13.16
N MET A 259 -13.65 -29.00 12.59
CA MET A 259 -14.64 -28.15 13.28
C MET A 259 -15.32 -28.85 14.47
N SER A 260 -15.35 -30.19 14.51
CA SER A 260 -15.95 -30.95 15.62
C SER A 260 -15.20 -30.84 16.94
N LYS A 261 -13.94 -30.37 16.89
CA LYS A 261 -13.09 -30.12 18.06
C LYS A 261 -13.19 -28.70 18.59
N ILE A 262 -13.96 -27.83 17.93
CA ILE A 262 -14.01 -26.41 18.24
C ILE A 262 -15.29 -26.10 19.04
N LYS A 263 -15.10 -25.41 20.17
CA LYS A 263 -16.16 -24.88 21.03
C LYS A 263 -16.31 -23.38 20.81
N ILE A 264 -17.54 -22.95 20.50
CA ILE A 264 -17.91 -21.56 20.25
C ILE A 264 -18.81 -21.07 21.38
N GLY A 265 -18.41 -20.01 22.06
CA GLY A 265 -19.23 -19.34 23.07
C GLY A 265 -20.06 -18.21 22.48
N ILE A 266 -21.33 -18.12 22.89
CA ILE A 266 -22.24 -17.00 22.61
C ILE A 266 -22.48 -16.24 23.92
N PRO A 267 -21.92 -15.03 24.10
CA PRO A 267 -22.10 -14.25 25.33
C PRO A 267 -23.53 -13.74 25.46
N SER A 268 -24.17 -14.03 26.60
CA SER A 268 -25.56 -13.61 26.87
C SER A 268 -25.73 -12.09 26.92
N GLU A 269 -24.72 -11.35 27.38
CA GLU A 269 -24.73 -9.91 27.60
C GLU A 269 -24.64 -9.08 26.31
N TYR A 270 -24.41 -9.75 25.18
CA TYR A 270 -24.40 -9.13 23.85
C TYR A 270 -25.81 -9.02 23.26
N TYR A 271 -26.81 -9.72 23.82
CA TYR A 271 -28.21 -9.40 23.56
C TYR A 271 -28.57 -8.10 24.29
N CYS A 272 -28.34 -6.96 23.63
CA CYS A 272 -28.50 -5.64 24.23
C CYS A 272 -29.55 -4.78 23.53
N GLU A 273 -29.96 -3.72 24.22
CA GLU A 273 -30.86 -2.72 23.66
C GLU A 273 -30.25 -2.06 22.42
N GLY A 274 -31.11 -1.78 21.43
CA GLY A 274 -30.72 -1.11 20.19
C GLY A 274 -30.13 -2.02 19.10
N MET A 275 -30.02 -3.33 19.36
CA MET A 275 -29.66 -4.31 18.33
C MET A 275 -30.80 -4.50 17.33
N SER A 276 -30.50 -4.45 16.04
CA SER A 276 -31.51 -4.67 14.99
C SER A 276 -31.85 -6.15 14.82
N GLU A 277 -33.07 -6.41 14.34
CA GLU A 277 -33.52 -7.77 14.01
C GLU A 277 -32.61 -8.42 12.96
N ASP A 278 -32.21 -7.68 11.93
CA ASP A 278 -31.34 -8.19 10.88
C ASP A 278 -29.97 -8.66 11.42
N VAL A 279 -29.43 -7.98 12.44
CA VAL A 279 -28.18 -8.39 13.12
C VAL A 279 -28.40 -9.65 13.95
N LEU A 280 -29.50 -9.72 14.70
CA LEU A 280 -29.86 -10.91 15.48
C LEU A 280 -30.02 -12.14 14.58
N ASP A 281 -30.69 -11.98 13.44
CA ASP A 281 -30.91 -13.05 12.47
C ASP A 281 -29.59 -13.51 11.84
N VAL A 282 -28.70 -12.57 11.47
CA VAL A 282 -27.35 -12.90 11.00
C VAL A 282 -26.58 -13.67 12.06
N TRP A 283 -26.57 -13.20 13.30
CA TRP A 283 -25.81 -13.82 14.38
C TRP A 283 -26.29 -15.25 14.64
N ARG A 284 -27.60 -15.48 14.70
CA ARG A 284 -28.21 -16.82 14.80
C ARG A 284 -27.84 -17.70 13.62
N SER A 285 -27.96 -17.20 12.38
CA SER A 285 -27.65 -18.00 11.19
C SER A 285 -26.19 -18.48 11.14
N VAL A 286 -25.25 -17.69 11.67
CA VAL A 286 -23.84 -18.10 11.74
C VAL A 286 -23.61 -19.09 12.88
N ALA A 287 -24.31 -18.96 14.00
CA ALA A 287 -24.29 -19.98 15.05
C ALA A 287 -24.79 -21.33 14.51
N ASP A 288 -25.93 -21.35 13.82
CA ASP A 288 -26.50 -22.54 13.19
C ASP A 288 -25.55 -23.13 12.14
N LEU A 289 -24.87 -22.28 11.35
CA LEU A 289 -23.86 -22.71 10.38
C LEU A 289 -22.71 -23.44 11.08
N LEU A 290 -22.20 -22.91 12.18
CA LEU A 290 -21.11 -23.53 12.93
C LEU A 290 -21.55 -24.85 13.60
N GLU A 291 -22.77 -24.93 14.13
CA GLU A 291 -23.33 -26.21 14.62
C GLU A 291 -23.47 -27.25 13.50
N ASN A 292 -23.93 -26.85 12.32
CA ASN A 292 -24.03 -27.73 11.14
C ASN A 292 -22.65 -28.22 10.66
N GLU A 293 -21.62 -27.38 10.79
CA GLU A 293 -20.22 -27.75 10.60
C GLU A 293 -19.64 -28.54 11.79
N LYS A 294 -20.50 -28.97 12.74
CA LYS A 294 -20.21 -29.83 13.90
C LYS A 294 -19.48 -29.16 15.06
N CYS A 295 -19.32 -27.83 15.07
CA CYS A 295 -18.83 -27.13 16.26
C CYS A 295 -19.78 -27.33 17.43
N GLN A 296 -19.24 -27.30 18.65
CA GLN A 296 -20.05 -27.21 19.85
C GLN A 296 -20.35 -25.73 20.12
N VAL A 297 -21.59 -25.31 19.99
CA VAL A 297 -22.00 -23.94 20.31
C VAL A 297 -22.69 -23.92 21.67
N CYS A 298 -22.27 -23.03 22.56
CA CYS A 298 -22.85 -22.91 23.89
C CYS A 298 -22.96 -21.46 24.34
N THR A 299 -23.90 -21.17 25.24
CA THR A 299 -24.01 -19.86 25.86
C THR A 299 -22.94 -19.69 26.94
N VAL A 300 -22.33 -18.50 27.00
CA VAL A 300 -21.36 -18.11 28.04
C VAL A 300 -21.76 -16.75 28.64
N SER A 301 -21.09 -16.35 29.72
CA SER A 301 -21.36 -15.09 30.42
C SER A 301 -20.09 -14.23 30.51
N LEU A 302 -20.24 -12.97 30.09
CA LEU A 302 -19.29 -11.87 30.22
C LEU A 302 -19.99 -10.72 30.98
N PRO A 303 -20.19 -10.85 32.31
CA PRO A 303 -21.10 -9.99 33.07
C PRO A 303 -20.69 -8.52 33.11
N HIS A 304 -19.42 -8.19 32.87
CA HIS A 304 -18.92 -6.83 32.85
C HIS A 304 -18.91 -6.19 31.43
N THR A 305 -19.49 -6.83 30.42
CA THR A 305 -19.59 -6.29 29.04
C THR A 305 -20.16 -4.87 29.02
N SER A 306 -21.31 -4.66 29.67
CA SER A 306 -22.05 -3.39 29.60
C SER A 306 -21.29 -2.21 30.24
N VAL A 307 -20.41 -2.46 31.21
CA VAL A 307 -19.60 -1.41 31.84
C VAL A 307 -18.38 -1.03 31.00
N SER A 308 -18.03 -1.81 29.96
CA SER A 308 -16.88 -1.53 29.09
C SER A 308 -16.91 -0.10 28.56
N ILE A 309 -18.05 0.37 28.03
CA ILE A 309 -18.18 1.70 27.43
C ILE A 309 -17.78 2.81 28.40
N ALA A 310 -18.27 2.73 29.64
CA ALA A 310 -17.99 3.72 30.67
C ALA A 310 -16.51 3.67 31.10
N VAL A 311 -15.97 2.46 31.31
CA VAL A 311 -14.58 2.26 31.73
C VAL A 311 -13.61 2.74 30.66
N TYR A 312 -13.83 2.36 29.40
CA TYR A 312 -13.05 2.83 28.27
C TYR A 312 -13.11 4.35 28.15
N SER A 313 -14.29 4.97 28.28
CA SER A 313 -14.42 6.43 28.21
C SER A 313 -13.52 7.14 29.21
N ILE A 314 -13.39 6.62 30.44
CA ILE A 314 -12.52 7.21 31.48
C ILE A 314 -11.04 6.98 31.12
N LEU A 315 -10.65 5.73 30.84
CA LEU A 315 -9.25 5.39 30.56
C LEU A 315 -8.73 6.07 29.29
N ASN A 316 -9.56 6.08 28.23
CA ASN A 316 -9.27 6.77 26.99
C ASN A 316 -8.98 8.24 27.23
N GLN A 317 -9.86 8.95 27.95
CA GLN A 317 -9.69 10.38 28.20
C GLN A 317 -8.45 10.68 29.04
N CYS A 318 -8.14 9.85 30.04
CA CYS A 318 -6.93 9.99 30.85
C CYS A 318 -5.66 9.84 30.01
N GLU A 319 -5.57 8.80 29.18
CA GLU A 319 -4.41 8.61 28.30
C GLU A 319 -4.34 9.66 27.20
N VAL A 320 -5.48 10.11 26.65
CA VAL A 320 -5.54 11.21 25.69
C VAL A 320 -4.99 12.51 26.27
N ALA A 321 -5.37 12.87 27.50
CA ALA A 321 -4.85 14.07 28.15
C ALA A 321 -3.31 14.06 28.23
N SER A 322 -2.72 12.92 28.56
CA SER A 322 -1.26 12.75 28.58
C SER A 322 -0.64 12.69 27.18
N ASN A 323 -1.19 11.89 26.28
CA ASN A 323 -0.64 11.65 24.94
C ASN A 323 -0.63 12.91 24.09
N MET A 324 -1.71 13.70 24.19
CA MET A 324 -1.88 14.93 23.41
C MET A 324 -1.06 16.10 23.98
N ALA A 325 -0.45 16.00 25.16
CA ALA A 325 0.31 17.09 25.77
C ALA A 325 1.53 17.52 24.93
N ARG A 326 2.07 16.60 24.11
CA ARG A 326 3.23 16.84 23.22
C ARG A 326 2.96 17.77 22.04
N TYR A 327 1.70 18.11 21.77
CA TYR A 327 1.32 18.96 20.65
C TYR A 327 1.15 20.38 21.18
N ASP A 328 2.23 21.13 21.11
CA ASP A 328 2.38 22.47 21.69
C ASP A 328 2.90 23.51 20.67
N GLY A 329 3.27 23.07 19.46
CA GLY A 329 3.76 23.90 18.38
C GLY A 329 5.22 24.31 18.48
N LEU A 330 5.99 23.73 19.40
CA LEU A 330 7.42 24.04 19.54
C LEU A 330 8.30 23.25 18.58
N GLU A 331 8.23 21.92 18.66
CA GLU A 331 9.09 21.04 17.86
C GLU A 331 8.51 20.73 16.48
N TYR A 332 7.19 20.61 16.38
CA TYR A 332 6.49 20.23 15.15
C TYR A 332 5.00 20.57 15.21
N GLY A 333 4.33 20.49 14.06
CA GLY A 333 2.89 20.72 13.94
C GLY A 333 2.51 22.19 13.80
N LEU A 334 1.25 22.49 14.08
CA LEU A 334 0.73 23.85 14.10
C LEU A 334 1.41 24.66 15.21
N ARG A 335 1.70 25.93 14.94
CA ARG A 335 2.12 26.92 15.93
C ARG A 335 1.32 28.20 15.73
N ALA A 336 0.62 28.65 16.76
CA ALA A 336 -0.09 29.92 16.72
C ALA A 336 0.87 31.11 16.62
N SER A 337 0.38 32.26 16.18
CA SER A 337 1.17 33.49 16.03
C SER A 337 1.36 34.28 17.34
N GLU A 338 0.83 33.80 18.46
CA GLU A 338 0.90 34.48 19.75
C GLU A 338 2.35 34.62 20.25
N ASP A 339 2.72 35.85 20.64
CA ASP A 339 4.05 36.21 21.12
C ASP A 339 4.04 36.81 22.55
N TYR A 340 2.87 36.86 23.19
CA TYR A 340 2.68 37.45 24.52
C TYR A 340 3.33 36.62 25.66
N SER A 341 3.03 35.33 25.72
CA SER A 341 3.60 34.40 26.69
C SER A 341 3.65 32.96 26.16
N THR A 342 4.48 32.12 26.77
CA THR A 342 4.56 30.70 26.42
C THR A 342 3.25 29.97 26.75
N GLU A 343 2.59 30.34 27.85
CA GLU A 343 1.30 29.77 28.23
C GLU A 343 0.21 30.07 27.21
N GLU A 344 0.14 31.33 26.73
CA GLU A 344 -0.84 31.73 25.72
C GLU A 344 -0.53 31.07 24.37
N LEU A 345 0.75 30.99 23.98
CA LEU A 345 1.17 30.27 22.78
C LEU A 345 0.69 28.81 22.79
N TYR A 346 0.87 28.10 23.91
CA TYR A 346 0.38 26.73 24.05
C TYR A 346 -1.14 26.65 24.00
N ALA A 347 -1.83 27.53 24.73
CA ALA A 347 -3.29 27.55 24.78
C ALA A 347 -3.89 27.81 23.39
N SER A 348 -3.42 28.83 22.68
CA SER A 348 -3.88 29.20 21.34
C SER A 348 -3.54 28.14 20.31
N THR A 349 -2.30 27.63 20.29
CA THR A 349 -1.90 26.55 19.37
C THR A 349 -2.80 25.33 19.50
N ARG A 350 -3.06 24.89 20.75
CA ARG A 350 -3.91 23.72 21.02
C ARG A 350 -5.38 24.00 20.74
N SER A 351 -5.82 25.23 20.98
CA SER A 351 -7.20 25.65 20.70
C SER A 351 -7.47 25.71 19.19
N GLU A 352 -6.52 26.20 18.39
CA GLU A 352 -6.63 26.27 16.93
C GLU A 352 -6.39 24.91 16.25
N GLY A 353 -5.56 24.07 16.84
CA GLY A 353 -5.14 22.79 16.24
C GLY A 353 -6.12 21.65 16.44
N PHE A 354 -6.85 21.61 17.56
CA PHE A 354 -7.73 20.50 17.92
C PHE A 354 -9.21 20.84 17.83
N ASN A 355 -10.00 19.91 17.28
CA ASN A 355 -11.45 20.04 17.30
C ASN A 355 -12.07 19.88 18.70
N ASN A 356 -13.40 20.02 18.77
CA ASN A 356 -14.15 19.90 20.02
C ASN A 356 -14.10 18.49 20.65
N VAL A 357 -14.05 17.43 19.86
CA VAL A 357 -13.96 16.05 20.37
C VAL A 357 -12.64 15.84 21.10
N VAL A 358 -11.52 16.20 20.46
CA VAL A 358 -10.18 16.06 21.03
C VAL A 358 -10.05 16.92 22.29
N ARG A 359 -10.44 18.21 22.23
CA ARG A 359 -10.39 19.11 23.40
C ARG A 359 -11.26 18.62 24.55
N SER A 360 -12.48 18.14 24.28
CA SER A 360 -13.37 17.62 25.33
C SER A 360 -12.76 16.42 26.04
N ARG A 361 -12.11 15.51 25.31
CA ARG A 361 -11.43 14.35 25.90
C ARG A 361 -10.20 14.76 26.73
N ILE A 362 -9.43 15.76 26.29
CA ILE A 362 -8.31 16.33 27.06
C ILE A 362 -8.82 16.94 28.38
N PHE A 363 -9.86 17.77 28.34
CA PHE A 363 -10.42 18.39 29.55
C PHE A 363 -10.95 17.35 30.54
N ALA A 364 -11.71 16.37 30.06
CA ALA A 364 -12.25 15.32 30.92
C ALA A 364 -11.15 14.41 31.50
N GLY A 365 -10.11 14.10 30.71
CA GLY A 365 -8.95 13.35 31.17
C GLY A 365 -8.20 14.07 32.29
N ASN A 366 -7.91 15.36 32.10
CA ASN A 366 -7.30 16.20 33.14
C ASN A 366 -8.16 16.24 34.41
N TYR A 367 -9.49 16.34 34.27
CA TYR A 367 -10.40 16.29 35.41
C TYR A 367 -10.30 14.96 36.18
N PHE A 368 -10.27 13.82 35.48
CA PHE A 368 -10.15 12.50 36.12
C PHE A 368 -8.78 12.29 36.79
N LEU A 369 -7.73 12.90 36.25
CA LEU A 369 -6.36 12.80 36.74
C LEU A 369 -6.00 13.77 37.87
N LEU A 370 -6.89 14.73 38.23
CA LEU A 370 -6.70 15.56 39.42
C LEU A 370 -6.50 14.67 40.66
N SER A 371 -5.61 15.06 41.57
CA SER A 371 -5.27 14.25 42.76
C SER A 371 -6.49 13.84 43.60
N ARG A 372 -7.50 14.71 43.70
CA ARG A 372 -8.77 14.44 44.41
C ARG A 372 -9.71 13.46 43.70
N ASN A 373 -9.52 13.26 42.40
CA ASN A 373 -10.38 12.48 41.51
C ASN A 373 -9.73 11.15 41.08
N TYR A 374 -8.39 11.06 41.13
CA TYR A 374 -7.60 9.94 40.61
C TYR A 374 -8.09 8.57 41.10
N ASP A 375 -8.25 8.40 42.41
CA ASP A 375 -8.70 7.13 42.99
C ASP A 375 -10.16 6.81 42.64
N LYS A 376 -11.00 7.86 42.56
CA LYS A 376 -12.44 7.75 42.29
C LYS A 376 -12.74 7.32 40.86
N TYR A 377 -11.96 7.82 39.88
CA TYR A 377 -12.20 7.59 38.46
C TYR A 377 -11.15 6.67 37.84
N PHE A 378 -9.90 7.11 37.75
CA PHE A 378 -8.86 6.39 37.01
C PHE A 378 -8.54 5.03 37.65
N LEU A 379 -8.23 4.99 38.95
CA LEU A 379 -7.92 3.73 39.64
C LEU A 379 -9.12 2.79 39.67
N LYS A 380 -10.34 3.33 39.84
CA LYS A 380 -11.57 2.52 39.79
C LYS A 380 -11.81 1.93 38.40
N ALA A 381 -11.58 2.71 37.33
CA ALA A 381 -11.68 2.24 35.96
C ALA A 381 -10.66 1.13 35.67
N LEU A 382 -9.42 1.25 36.14
CA LEU A 382 -8.42 0.17 36.00
C LEU A 382 -8.85 -1.13 36.71
N LYS A 383 -9.45 -1.03 37.91
CA LYS A 383 -9.99 -2.21 38.61
C LYS A 383 -11.14 -2.86 37.83
N LEU A 384 -12.03 -2.06 37.25
CA LEU A 384 -13.12 -2.59 36.42
C LEU A 384 -12.62 -3.18 35.10
N ARG A 385 -11.60 -2.58 34.47
CA ARG A 385 -10.93 -3.16 33.30
C ARG A 385 -10.38 -4.55 33.60
N ARG A 386 -9.80 -4.76 34.79
CA ARG A 386 -9.36 -6.09 35.23
C ARG A 386 -10.53 -7.07 35.30
N LEU A 387 -11.69 -6.68 35.84
CA LEU A 387 -12.88 -7.55 35.86
C LEU A 387 -13.35 -7.94 34.45
N ILE A 388 -13.35 -6.99 33.50
CA ILE A 388 -13.65 -7.26 32.09
C ILE A 388 -12.67 -8.28 31.51
N ALA A 389 -11.37 -8.10 31.74
CA ALA A 389 -10.35 -9.06 31.28
C ALA A 389 -10.49 -10.43 31.96
N ASP A 390 -10.84 -10.46 33.25
CA ASP A 390 -11.06 -11.69 34.01
C ASP A 390 -12.27 -12.48 33.49
N ASP A 391 -13.31 -11.81 32.96
CA ASP A 391 -14.43 -12.48 32.32
C ASP A 391 -13.98 -13.27 31.08
N PHE A 392 -13.18 -12.67 30.20
CA PHE A 392 -12.60 -13.38 29.06
C PHE A 392 -11.68 -14.53 29.50
N ASN A 393 -10.84 -14.31 30.52
CA ASN A 393 -9.98 -15.38 31.05
C ASN A 393 -10.80 -16.57 31.58
N LYS A 394 -11.91 -16.33 32.26
CA LYS A 394 -12.81 -17.41 32.73
C LYS A 394 -13.44 -18.15 31.56
N VAL A 395 -13.87 -17.44 30.53
CA VAL A 395 -14.51 -18.04 29.35
C VAL A 395 -13.53 -18.85 28.51
N PHE A 396 -12.26 -18.43 28.38
CA PHE A 396 -11.26 -19.15 27.58
C PHE A 396 -10.44 -20.19 28.36
N HIS A 397 -10.36 -20.08 29.69
CA HIS A 397 -9.47 -20.93 30.51
C HIS A 397 -10.14 -21.56 31.73
N GLY A 398 -11.43 -21.31 31.97
CA GLY A 398 -12.19 -21.92 33.07
C GLY A 398 -12.65 -23.36 32.78
N GLU A 399 -13.44 -23.92 33.69
CA GLU A 399 -13.92 -25.32 33.62
C GLU A 399 -14.79 -25.60 32.38
N ASN A 400 -15.57 -24.61 31.93
CA ASN A 400 -16.41 -24.66 30.73
C ASN A 400 -15.81 -23.82 29.59
N SER A 401 -14.49 -23.94 29.38
CA SER A 401 -13.79 -23.12 28.40
C SER A 401 -14.29 -23.35 26.97
N VAL A 402 -14.39 -22.25 26.22
CA VAL A 402 -14.61 -22.24 24.78
C VAL A 402 -13.33 -21.83 24.07
N ASP A 403 -13.20 -22.17 22.78
CA ASP A 403 -12.02 -21.84 21.98
C ASP A 403 -12.14 -20.43 21.38
N LEU A 404 -13.35 -20.07 20.94
CA LEU A 404 -13.66 -18.77 20.36
C LEU A 404 -15.02 -18.28 20.87
N LEU A 405 -15.21 -16.96 20.80
CA LEU A 405 -16.49 -16.30 21.01
C LEU A 405 -17.08 -15.85 19.67
N LEU A 406 -18.37 -16.07 19.47
CA LEU A 406 -19.13 -15.53 18.35
C LEU A 406 -20.04 -14.41 18.85
N THR A 407 -19.85 -13.20 18.31
CA THR A 407 -20.59 -11.99 18.69
C THR A 407 -20.98 -11.19 17.44
N PRO A 408 -21.96 -10.30 17.48
CA PRO A 408 -22.14 -9.30 16.43
C PRO A 408 -20.94 -8.34 16.40
N THR A 409 -20.60 -7.77 15.24
CA THR A 409 -19.60 -6.68 15.20
C THR A 409 -20.23 -5.33 15.54
N THR A 410 -21.42 -5.06 15.01
CA THR A 410 -22.17 -3.80 15.20
C THR A 410 -23.61 -4.10 15.61
N LEU A 411 -24.29 -3.14 16.23
CA LEU A 411 -25.69 -3.29 16.67
C LEU A 411 -26.69 -3.13 15.52
N SER A 412 -26.28 -2.48 14.43
CA SER A 412 -27.09 -2.26 13.24
C SER A 412 -26.21 -2.22 12.00
N GLU A 413 -26.85 -2.13 10.83
CA GLU A 413 -26.22 -1.63 9.61
C GLU A 413 -25.69 -0.19 9.77
N ALA A 414 -24.93 0.29 8.79
CA ALA A 414 -24.32 1.62 8.81
C ALA A 414 -25.38 2.72 8.97
N PRO A 415 -25.30 3.60 9.98
CA PRO A 415 -26.30 4.65 10.17
C PRO A 415 -26.18 5.77 9.14
N LEU A 416 -27.29 6.49 8.93
CA LEU A 416 -27.32 7.71 8.12
C LEU A 416 -26.39 8.76 8.75
N TYR A 417 -25.64 9.47 7.92
CA TYR A 417 -24.74 10.53 8.37
C TYR A 417 -25.47 11.60 9.20
N LYS A 418 -26.67 12.01 8.75
CA LYS A 418 -27.48 13.03 9.44
C LYS A 418 -27.89 12.59 10.85
N ASP A 419 -28.28 11.33 10.99
CA ASP A 419 -28.71 10.79 12.29
C ASP A 419 -27.52 10.58 13.21
N PHE A 420 -26.40 10.11 12.65
CA PHE A 420 -25.16 9.93 13.39
C PHE A 420 -24.64 11.25 13.95
N THR A 421 -24.51 12.27 13.11
CA THR A 421 -23.97 13.59 13.49
C THR A 421 -24.91 14.43 14.35
N SER A 422 -26.19 14.06 14.45
CA SER A 422 -27.13 14.68 15.40
C SER A 422 -26.83 14.37 16.87
N LYS A 423 -26.03 13.33 17.14
CA LYS A 423 -25.68 12.87 18.49
C LYS A 423 -24.30 13.37 18.92
N HIS A 424 -24.03 13.41 20.21
CA HIS A 424 -22.68 13.66 20.71
C HIS A 424 -21.74 12.47 20.39
N ASN A 425 -20.45 12.76 20.15
CA ASN A 425 -19.42 11.75 19.85
C ASN A 425 -19.35 10.61 20.89
N ARG A 426 -19.61 10.92 22.16
CA ARG A 426 -19.67 9.90 23.22
C ARG A 426 -20.81 8.90 23.00
N ASP A 427 -22.00 9.38 22.64
CA ASP A 427 -23.18 8.54 22.44
C ASP A 427 -23.09 7.75 21.14
N GLN A 428 -22.50 8.35 20.11
CA GLN A 428 -22.12 7.67 18.87
C GLN A 428 -21.23 6.46 19.16
N CYS A 429 -20.09 6.66 19.83
CA CYS A 429 -19.18 5.57 20.20
C CYS A 429 -19.81 4.56 21.15
N ALA A 430 -20.60 5.00 22.13
CA ALA A 430 -21.26 4.09 23.07
C ALA A 430 -22.14 3.04 22.37
N PHE A 431 -22.79 3.43 21.27
CA PHE A 431 -23.59 2.53 20.46
C PHE A 431 -22.75 1.75 19.44
N GLN A 432 -21.89 2.44 18.68
CA GLN A 432 -21.13 1.83 17.58
C GLN A 432 -20.04 0.87 18.04
N ASP A 433 -19.51 1.06 19.25
CA ASP A 433 -18.37 0.30 19.78
C ASP A 433 -18.78 -0.72 20.86
N TYR A 434 -20.08 -0.88 21.14
CA TYR A 434 -20.57 -1.73 22.23
C TYR A 434 -20.03 -3.17 22.14
N CYS A 435 -20.11 -3.78 20.97
CA CYS A 435 -19.69 -5.16 20.76
C CYS A 435 -18.17 -5.34 20.60
N THR A 436 -17.45 -4.28 20.22
CA THR A 436 -16.04 -4.36 19.81
C THR A 436 -15.09 -4.02 20.95
N GLN A 437 -15.44 -3.03 21.76
CA GLN A 437 -14.55 -2.47 22.78
C GLN A 437 -14.10 -3.45 23.88
N PRO A 438 -14.91 -4.42 24.36
CA PRO A 438 -14.47 -5.38 25.36
C PRO A 438 -13.19 -6.14 24.97
N ALA A 439 -12.99 -6.43 23.68
CA ALA A 439 -11.78 -7.09 23.19
C ALA A 439 -10.51 -6.25 23.37
N ASN A 440 -10.59 -4.92 23.22
CA ASN A 440 -9.45 -4.01 23.47
C ASN A 440 -9.14 -3.93 24.97
N MET A 441 -10.19 -3.90 25.80
CA MET A 441 -10.05 -3.87 27.25
C MET A 441 -9.28 -5.09 27.77
N ALA A 442 -9.56 -6.26 27.19
CA ALA A 442 -8.90 -7.53 27.50
C ALA A 442 -7.60 -7.79 26.72
N GLY A 443 -7.31 -7.04 25.66
CA GLY A 443 -6.10 -7.20 24.84
C GLY A 443 -6.11 -8.44 23.91
N ILE A 444 -7.27 -9.04 23.68
CA ILE A 444 -7.44 -10.30 22.93
C ILE A 444 -7.67 -10.07 21.43
N PRO A 445 -7.30 -10.99 20.53
CA PRO A 445 -7.56 -10.84 19.10
C PRO A 445 -9.06 -10.92 18.77
N ALA A 446 -9.49 -10.16 17.77
CA ALA A 446 -10.86 -10.18 17.27
C ALA A 446 -10.92 -9.85 15.77
N ILE A 447 -11.76 -10.55 15.02
CA ILE A 447 -11.94 -10.35 13.57
C ILE A 447 -13.42 -10.11 13.25
N SER A 448 -13.70 -9.10 12.42
CA SER A 448 -15.00 -8.88 11.79
C SER A 448 -15.02 -9.54 10.41
N VAL A 449 -16.06 -10.32 10.13
CA VAL A 449 -16.27 -11.04 8.87
C VAL A 449 -17.62 -10.63 8.29
N PRO A 450 -17.68 -10.11 7.05
CA PRO A 450 -18.94 -9.81 6.37
C PRO A 450 -19.68 -11.10 6.03
N ILE A 451 -20.98 -11.13 6.34
CA ILE A 451 -21.82 -12.33 6.21
C ILE A 451 -22.81 -12.20 5.08
N ARG A 452 -23.62 -11.13 5.06
CA ARG A 452 -24.63 -10.87 4.03
C ARG A 452 -25.08 -9.41 4.07
N LEU A 453 -25.98 -9.05 3.16
CA LEU A 453 -26.65 -7.75 3.16
C LEU A 453 -27.92 -7.78 4.04
N SER A 454 -28.24 -6.63 4.61
CA SER A 454 -29.49 -6.34 5.31
C SER A 454 -30.66 -6.17 4.33
N LYS A 455 -31.88 -5.98 4.87
CA LYS A 455 -33.06 -5.61 4.07
C LYS A 455 -32.88 -4.30 3.30
N ASN A 456 -31.98 -3.42 3.75
CA ASN A 456 -31.66 -2.15 3.09
C ASN A 456 -30.42 -2.25 2.18
N ASN A 457 -30.00 -3.47 1.82
CA ASN A 457 -28.82 -3.74 0.98
C ASN A 457 -27.50 -3.21 1.57
N LEU A 458 -27.36 -3.23 2.90
CA LEU A 458 -26.14 -2.82 3.59
C LEU A 458 -25.43 -3.99 4.25
N PRO A 459 -24.09 -3.99 4.31
CA PRO A 459 -23.36 -5.09 4.91
C PRO A 459 -23.71 -5.34 6.38
N LEU A 460 -23.80 -6.62 6.71
CA LEU A 460 -23.91 -7.13 8.07
C LEU A 460 -22.77 -8.11 8.33
N SER A 461 -22.16 -7.99 9.50
CA SER A 461 -20.98 -8.75 9.88
C SER A 461 -21.11 -9.34 11.27
N ILE A 462 -20.40 -10.45 11.45
CA ILE A 462 -20.17 -11.07 12.76
C ILE A 462 -18.72 -10.89 13.15
N GLN A 463 -18.47 -11.08 14.42
CA GLN A 463 -17.17 -11.00 15.03
C GLN A 463 -16.82 -12.32 15.72
N LEU A 464 -15.62 -12.81 15.45
CA LEU A 464 -14.98 -13.84 16.25
C LEU A 464 -13.95 -13.20 17.16
N MET A 465 -13.92 -13.62 18.43
CA MET A 465 -12.84 -13.29 19.36
C MET A 465 -12.20 -14.58 19.86
N GLY A 466 -10.89 -14.58 20.05
CA GLY A 466 -10.17 -15.73 20.62
C GLY A 466 -9.26 -15.32 21.76
N PRO A 467 -8.67 -16.28 22.49
CA PRO A 467 -7.68 -15.96 23.51
C PRO A 467 -6.41 -15.33 22.92
N THR A 468 -5.59 -14.73 23.77
CA THR A 468 -4.29 -14.16 23.42
C THR A 468 -3.47 -15.15 22.58
N LEU A 469 -2.97 -14.69 21.42
CA LEU A 469 -2.17 -15.46 20.46
C LEU A 469 -2.90 -16.64 19.76
N SER A 470 -4.23 -16.60 19.67
CA SER A 470 -5.03 -17.61 18.96
C SER A 470 -5.41 -17.23 17.53
N GLU A 471 -4.71 -16.28 16.90
CA GLU A 471 -5.05 -15.79 15.56
C GLU A 471 -5.11 -16.91 14.52
N GLU A 472 -4.24 -17.91 14.57
CA GLU A 472 -4.26 -19.02 13.61
C GLU A 472 -5.60 -19.79 13.65
N LEU A 473 -6.07 -20.18 14.84
CA LEU A 473 -7.37 -20.85 14.98
C LEU A 473 -8.51 -19.93 14.56
N MET A 474 -8.51 -18.69 15.07
CA MET A 474 -9.57 -17.72 14.79
C MET A 474 -9.70 -17.41 13.29
N LEU A 475 -8.58 -17.24 12.59
CA LEU A 475 -8.55 -16.96 11.16
C LEU A 475 -8.95 -18.18 10.33
N ASN A 476 -8.59 -19.40 10.75
CA ASN A 476 -9.04 -20.61 10.05
C ASN A 476 -10.55 -20.85 10.22
N VAL A 477 -11.12 -20.58 11.40
CA VAL A 477 -12.57 -20.62 11.59
C VAL A 477 -13.26 -19.51 10.78
N ALA A 478 -12.71 -18.30 10.78
CA ALA A 478 -13.22 -17.21 9.92
C ALA A 478 -13.17 -17.59 8.44
N LYS A 479 -12.10 -18.25 7.98
CA LYS A 479 -11.96 -18.76 6.61
C LYS A 479 -13.02 -19.80 6.30
N LYS A 480 -13.30 -20.72 7.23
CA LYS A 480 -14.36 -21.72 7.07
C LYS A 480 -15.74 -21.08 6.96
N ILE A 481 -16.02 -20.04 7.74
CA ILE A 481 -17.26 -19.25 7.60
C ILE A 481 -17.30 -18.62 6.20
N GLU A 482 -16.24 -17.92 5.79
CA GLU A 482 -16.14 -17.26 4.47
C GLU A 482 -16.36 -18.24 3.30
N THR A 483 -15.79 -19.44 3.35
CA THR A 483 -15.93 -20.45 2.28
C THR A 483 -17.30 -21.12 2.25
N THR A 484 -17.99 -21.16 3.39
CA THR A 484 -19.34 -21.74 3.50
C THR A 484 -20.41 -20.73 3.06
N LEU A 485 -20.11 -19.43 3.04
CA LEU A 485 -20.98 -18.44 2.42
C LEU A 485 -21.19 -18.74 0.94
N THR A 486 -22.43 -18.60 0.48
CA THR A 486 -22.76 -18.90 -0.92
C THR A 486 -22.03 -17.94 -1.87
N SER A 487 -21.70 -18.41 -3.07
CA SER A 487 -21.08 -17.55 -4.09
C SER A 487 -21.95 -16.34 -4.47
N GLU A 488 -23.28 -16.44 -4.32
CA GLU A 488 -24.21 -15.32 -4.53
C GLU A 488 -24.08 -14.27 -3.41
N THR A 489 -24.01 -14.71 -2.16
CA THR A 489 -23.76 -13.84 -1.01
C THR A 489 -22.44 -13.09 -1.15
N LEU A 490 -21.36 -13.81 -1.49
CA LEU A 490 -20.05 -13.20 -1.71
C LEU A 490 -20.05 -12.21 -2.89
N LYS A 491 -20.80 -12.48 -3.96
CA LYS A 491 -20.99 -11.53 -5.07
C LYS A 491 -21.70 -10.27 -4.62
N ASN A 492 -22.76 -10.39 -3.82
CA ASN A 492 -23.56 -9.27 -3.34
C ASN A 492 -22.80 -8.41 -2.31
N LEU A 493 -21.81 -8.98 -1.63
CA LEU A 493 -20.89 -8.27 -0.73
C LEU A 493 -19.77 -7.50 -1.48
N ASN A 494 -19.71 -7.57 -2.82
CA ASN A 494 -18.81 -6.72 -3.60
C ASN A 494 -19.50 -5.41 -4.01
N VAL A 495 -18.84 -4.28 -3.75
CA VAL A 495 -19.30 -2.96 -4.20
C VAL A 495 -19.21 -2.88 -5.74
N SER A 496 -20.34 -2.93 -6.44
CA SER A 496 -20.36 -2.81 -7.91
C SER A 496 -20.12 -1.37 -8.39
N ILE A 497 -19.42 -1.22 -9.52
CA ILE A 497 -19.25 0.07 -10.22
C ILE A 497 -20.60 0.65 -10.67
N GLU A 498 -21.52 -0.22 -11.05
CA GLU A 498 -22.86 0.14 -11.53
C GLU A 498 -23.70 0.84 -10.44
N ASN A 499 -23.26 0.78 -9.19
CA ASN A 499 -23.90 1.42 -8.04
C ASN A 499 -23.21 2.76 -7.63
N LEU A 500 -22.17 3.21 -8.35
CA LEU A 500 -21.54 4.54 -8.17
C LEU A 500 -22.40 5.64 -8.84
N PRO A 501 -22.23 6.96 -8.59
CA PRO A 501 -23.07 7.99 -9.24
C PRO A 501 -22.90 7.96 -10.73
N GLN A 502 -23.94 8.35 -11.49
CA GLN A 502 -23.83 8.45 -12.94
C GLN A 502 -22.64 9.31 -13.37
N LYS A 503 -22.28 10.37 -12.62
CA LYS A 503 -21.08 11.16 -12.91
C LYS A 503 -19.78 10.35 -12.75
N CYS A 504 -19.66 9.55 -11.69
CA CYS A 504 -18.53 8.64 -11.50
C CYS A 504 -18.55 7.48 -12.47
N GLN A 505 -19.72 6.90 -12.78
CA GLN A 505 -19.91 5.92 -13.82
C GLN A 505 -19.48 6.48 -15.17
N ASN A 506 -19.86 7.72 -15.50
CA ASN A 506 -19.48 8.40 -16.73
C ASN A 506 -17.98 8.73 -16.76
N LEU A 507 -17.35 9.10 -15.64
CA LEU A 507 -15.90 9.27 -15.56
C LEU A 507 -15.15 7.93 -15.64
N LEU A 508 -15.73 6.86 -15.09
CA LEU A 508 -15.23 5.48 -15.17
C LEU A 508 -15.39 4.92 -16.57
N GLN A 509 -16.50 5.24 -17.22
CA GLN A 509 -16.79 4.91 -18.60
C GLN A 509 -15.88 5.72 -19.50
N GLN A 510 -15.66 7.02 -19.26
CA GLN A 510 -14.66 7.83 -19.95
C GLN A 510 -13.23 7.35 -19.70
N ALA A 511 -12.91 6.83 -18.52
CA ALA A 511 -11.61 6.21 -18.24
C ALA A 511 -11.47 4.85 -18.94
N ALA A 512 -12.54 4.05 -18.99
CA ALA A 512 -12.64 2.79 -19.73
C ALA A 512 -12.85 2.98 -21.24
N GLU A 513 -13.20 4.19 -21.69
CA GLU A 513 -13.28 4.63 -23.09
C GLU A 513 -11.98 5.34 -23.49
N SER A 514 -11.22 5.88 -22.51
CA SER A 514 -9.82 6.32 -22.68
C SER A 514 -8.84 5.16 -22.64
N GLN A 515 -9.19 4.07 -21.95
CA GLN A 515 -8.81 2.72 -22.34
C GLN A 515 -9.76 2.27 -23.44
N SER A 516 -9.83 3.03 -24.55
CA SER A 516 -10.51 2.58 -25.75
C SER A 516 -10.10 1.14 -25.94
N VAL A 517 -11.10 0.26 -25.84
CA VAL A 517 -10.98 -1.15 -26.15
C VAL A 517 -10.06 -1.22 -27.36
N LEU A 518 -9.03 -2.04 -27.24
CA LEU A 518 -8.46 -2.74 -28.37
C LEU A 518 -9.64 -3.45 -29.06
N GLU A 519 -10.46 -2.69 -29.79
CA GLU A 519 -11.29 -3.22 -30.85
C GLU A 519 -10.27 -3.54 -31.92
N ILE A 520 -9.76 -4.76 -31.78
CA ILE A 520 -9.29 -5.59 -32.86
C ILE A 520 -10.47 -5.68 -33.81
N ASP A 521 -10.68 -4.65 -34.63
CA ASP A 521 -11.41 -4.67 -35.89
C ASP A 521 -11.35 -3.25 -36.49
N ASN A 522 -10.70 -3.13 -37.65
CA ASN A 522 -10.49 -1.93 -38.48
C ASN A 522 -9.21 -1.09 -38.28
N LEU A 523 -8.16 -1.62 -37.68
CA LEU A 523 -6.82 -1.04 -37.87
C LEU A 523 -6.11 -1.73 -39.04
N ASP A 524 -5.94 -0.95 -40.11
CA ASP A 524 -5.20 -1.27 -41.33
C ASP A 524 -3.91 -2.04 -41.03
N SER A 525 -3.66 -3.12 -41.80
CA SER A 525 -2.54 -4.06 -41.70
C SER A 525 -1.15 -3.41 -41.58
N VAL A 526 -1.03 -2.14 -41.99
CA VAL A 526 0.17 -1.32 -41.90
C VAL A 526 0.41 -0.78 -40.48
N SER A 527 -0.64 -0.46 -39.71
CA SER A 527 -0.54 0.06 -38.34
C SER A 527 -0.22 -1.04 -37.32
N ILE A 528 -0.67 -2.28 -37.57
CA ILE A 528 -0.31 -3.46 -36.77
C ILE A 528 1.19 -3.77 -36.86
N SER A 529 1.83 -3.49 -38.00
CA SER A 529 3.28 -3.63 -38.17
C SER A 529 4.07 -2.54 -37.43
N LEU A 530 3.50 -1.34 -37.28
CA LEU A 530 4.14 -0.23 -36.54
C LEU A 530 4.00 -0.35 -35.02
N HIS A 531 2.93 -0.94 -34.50
CA HIS A 531 2.78 -1.12 -33.05
C HIS A 531 3.56 -2.32 -32.49
N ARG A 532 3.77 -3.38 -33.29
CA ARG A 532 4.76 -4.45 -32.99
C ARG A 532 6.20 -3.93 -33.02
N SER A 533 6.46 -2.83 -33.74
CA SER A 533 7.76 -2.19 -33.81
C SER A 533 8.12 -1.42 -32.52
N ARG A 534 7.17 -1.09 -31.64
CA ARG A 534 7.46 -0.39 -30.37
C ARG A 534 7.99 -1.30 -29.26
N GLU A 535 7.46 -2.52 -29.13
CA GLU A 535 8.01 -3.54 -28.21
C GLU A 535 9.37 -4.09 -28.67
N ILE A 536 9.66 -4.03 -29.98
CA ILE A 536 10.98 -4.33 -30.53
C ILE A 536 11.91 -3.11 -30.41
N SER A 537 11.39 -1.88 -30.56
CA SER A 537 12.18 -0.64 -30.41
C SER A 537 12.68 -0.41 -29.00
N GLU A 538 11.93 -0.76 -27.96
CA GLU A 538 12.39 -0.60 -26.57
C GLU A 538 13.44 -1.65 -26.18
N LYS A 539 13.30 -2.90 -26.65
CA LYS A 539 14.36 -3.92 -26.49
C LYS A 539 15.60 -3.64 -27.33
N LEU A 540 15.42 -3.08 -28.53
CA LEU A 540 16.54 -2.64 -29.38
C LEU A 540 17.16 -1.33 -28.91
N GLN A 541 16.51 -0.50 -28.08
CA GLN A 541 17.11 0.73 -27.57
C GLN A 541 18.25 0.41 -26.59
N ASP A 542 18.01 -0.52 -25.67
CA ASP A 542 19.00 -0.99 -24.70
C ASP A 542 20.11 -1.79 -25.40
N GLU A 543 19.76 -2.64 -26.37
CA GLU A 543 20.73 -3.40 -27.15
C GLU A 543 21.53 -2.54 -28.14
N TYR A 544 20.93 -1.48 -28.71
CA TYR A 544 21.60 -0.47 -29.56
C TYR A 544 22.55 0.39 -28.74
N GLU A 545 22.18 0.83 -27.53
CA GLU A 545 23.10 1.59 -26.67
C GLU A 545 24.29 0.71 -26.21
N ILE A 546 24.07 -0.58 -25.94
CA ILE A 546 25.17 -1.53 -25.70
C ILE A 546 26.06 -1.69 -26.96
N LEU A 547 25.48 -1.79 -28.16
CA LEU A 547 26.24 -1.93 -29.42
C LEU A 547 27.04 -0.66 -29.74
N LYS A 548 26.45 0.52 -29.51
CA LYS A 548 27.05 1.85 -29.68
C LYS A 548 28.20 2.05 -28.69
N LEU A 549 28.05 1.59 -27.45
CA LEU A 549 29.13 1.56 -26.46
C LEU A 549 30.26 0.60 -26.88
N LYS A 550 29.94 -0.59 -27.41
CA LYS A 550 30.95 -1.53 -27.94
C LYS A 550 31.69 -0.99 -29.17
N GLN A 551 31.00 -0.35 -30.11
CA GLN A 551 31.62 0.31 -31.26
C GLN A 551 32.51 1.47 -30.80
N ARG A 552 32.03 2.29 -29.86
CA ARG A 552 32.81 3.38 -29.27
C ARG A 552 34.07 2.86 -28.57
N ASN A 553 33.98 1.72 -27.89
CA ASN A 553 35.14 1.05 -27.26
C ASN A 553 36.13 0.51 -28.31
N ALA A 554 35.65 -0.06 -29.42
CA ALA A 554 36.52 -0.51 -30.51
C ALA A 554 37.23 0.66 -31.22
N GLU A 555 36.52 1.77 -31.47
CA GLU A 555 37.10 3.00 -32.02
C GLU A 555 38.14 3.62 -31.08
N LEU A 556 37.85 3.64 -29.77
CA LEU A 556 38.77 4.13 -28.76
C LEU A 556 40.01 3.23 -28.66
N GLN A 557 39.87 1.90 -28.69
CA GLN A 557 40.99 0.97 -28.70
C GLN A 557 41.86 1.13 -29.96
N ALA A 558 41.25 1.23 -31.15
CA ALA A 558 41.98 1.47 -32.39
C ALA A 558 42.69 2.85 -32.42
N LYS A 559 42.16 3.83 -31.68
CA LYS A 559 42.81 5.15 -31.51
C LYS A 559 43.97 5.08 -30.52
N ILE A 560 43.83 4.32 -29.43
CA ILE A 560 44.91 4.00 -28.48
C ILE A 560 46.06 3.31 -29.23
N ASP A 561 45.78 2.29 -30.04
CA ASP A 561 46.80 1.53 -30.76
C ASP A 561 47.53 2.37 -31.83
N ARG A 562 46.79 3.20 -32.59
CA ARG A 562 47.39 4.13 -33.56
C ARG A 562 48.29 5.16 -32.89
N ASN A 563 47.81 5.79 -31.82
CA ASN A 563 48.60 6.78 -31.08
C ASN A 563 49.88 6.16 -30.51
N ASN A 564 49.82 4.91 -30.02
CA ASN A 564 50.99 4.20 -29.51
C ASN A 564 52.03 3.92 -30.62
N ARG A 565 51.59 3.50 -31.82
CA ARG A 565 52.50 3.30 -32.97
C ARG A 565 53.16 4.60 -33.41
N SER A 566 52.40 5.68 -33.57
CA SER A 566 52.96 6.98 -33.94
C SER A 566 53.94 7.53 -32.89
N LEU A 567 53.68 7.30 -31.60
CA LEU A 567 54.63 7.63 -30.53
C LEU A 567 55.94 6.85 -30.65
N GLN A 568 55.89 5.56 -31.01
CA GLN A 568 57.09 4.75 -31.20
C GLN A 568 57.91 5.20 -32.43
N GLU A 569 57.25 5.59 -33.51
CA GLU A 569 57.92 6.11 -34.72
C GLU A 569 58.59 7.47 -34.45
N LEU A 570 57.87 8.41 -33.83
CA LEU A 570 58.43 9.71 -33.44
C LEU A 570 59.61 9.56 -32.47
N ARG A 571 59.57 8.60 -31.54
CA ARG A 571 60.71 8.29 -30.66
C ARG A 571 61.92 7.78 -31.45
N LYS A 572 61.71 6.92 -32.46
CA LYS A 572 62.79 6.45 -33.33
C LYS A 572 63.38 7.56 -34.20
N GLU A 573 62.53 8.41 -34.77
CA GLU A 573 62.96 9.54 -35.60
C GLU A 573 63.74 10.57 -34.77
N LEU A 574 63.27 10.89 -33.56
CA LEU A 574 63.98 11.73 -32.62
C LEU A 574 65.38 11.16 -32.29
N GLU A 575 65.52 9.85 -32.09
CA GLU A 575 66.82 9.23 -31.85
C GLU A 575 67.72 9.22 -33.09
N SER A 576 67.17 8.98 -34.28
CA SER A 576 67.91 9.10 -35.54
C SER A 576 68.42 10.52 -35.79
N SER A 577 67.58 11.55 -35.57
CA SER A 577 67.96 12.95 -35.69
C SER A 577 69.04 13.36 -34.68
N LYS A 578 68.98 12.85 -33.43
CA LYS A 578 70.06 13.04 -32.43
C LYS A 578 71.37 12.39 -32.87
N GLN A 579 71.32 11.18 -33.44
CA GLN A 579 72.50 10.47 -33.96
C GLN A 579 73.09 11.14 -35.21
N SER A 580 72.26 11.74 -36.06
CA SER A 580 72.70 12.50 -37.24
C SER A 580 73.40 13.81 -36.85
N LEU A 581 72.91 14.49 -35.80
CA LEU A 581 73.55 15.67 -35.19
C LEU A 581 74.96 15.37 -34.66
N THR A 582 75.23 14.11 -34.31
CA THR A 582 76.53 13.66 -33.79
C THR A 582 77.49 13.17 -34.87
N ARG A 583 77.06 13.00 -36.15
CA ARG A 583 77.86 12.29 -37.18
C ARG A 583 78.19 13.04 -38.47
N GLN A 584 77.59 14.17 -38.84
CA GLN A 584 77.98 14.92 -40.06
C GLN A 584 77.51 16.38 -40.03
N ASN A 585 78.04 17.20 -40.95
CA ASN A 585 78.00 18.67 -41.00
C ASN A 585 76.86 19.26 -41.90
N PRO A 586 75.58 19.25 -41.47
CA PRO A 586 74.57 20.22 -41.92
C PRO A 586 74.22 21.22 -40.81
N ASN A 587 73.71 22.39 -41.21
CA ASN A 587 73.41 23.56 -40.37
C ASN A 587 72.77 23.21 -38.99
N PRO A 588 73.52 23.32 -37.86
CA PRO A 588 73.11 22.81 -36.54
C PRO A 588 71.81 23.39 -36.02
N ASP A 589 71.55 24.67 -36.31
CA ASP A 589 70.39 25.40 -35.79
C ASP A 589 69.07 24.85 -36.36
N ASN A 590 69.06 24.47 -37.65
CA ASN A 590 67.89 23.86 -38.29
C ASN A 590 67.56 22.48 -37.70
N ILE A 591 68.57 21.69 -37.33
CA ILE A 591 68.37 20.36 -36.74
C ILE A 591 67.90 20.48 -35.28
N GLN A 592 68.42 21.46 -34.52
CA GLN A 592 67.93 21.73 -33.16
C GLN A 592 66.48 22.20 -33.15
N ASP A 593 66.09 23.10 -34.06
CA ASP A 593 64.70 23.52 -34.20
C ASP A 593 63.78 22.35 -34.60
N HIS A 594 64.25 21.48 -35.49
CA HIS A 594 63.51 20.27 -35.87
C HIS A 594 63.32 19.31 -34.68
N ILE A 595 64.36 19.08 -33.87
CA ILE A 595 64.28 18.27 -32.64
C ILE A 595 63.31 18.90 -31.63
N LYS A 596 63.33 20.22 -31.47
CA LYS A 596 62.43 20.96 -30.57
C LYS A 596 60.98 20.78 -30.99
N GLN A 597 60.69 20.86 -32.29
CA GLN A 597 59.36 20.61 -32.84
C GLN A 597 58.92 19.15 -32.65
N LEU A 598 59.80 18.17 -32.84
CA LEU A 598 59.50 16.75 -32.61
C LEU A 598 59.19 16.47 -31.13
N LYS A 599 59.92 17.07 -30.19
CA LYS A 599 59.64 16.93 -28.75
C LYS A 599 58.27 17.52 -28.37
N GLN A 600 57.94 18.72 -28.87
CA GLN A 600 56.61 19.31 -28.62
C GLN A 600 55.47 18.44 -29.18
N LYS A 601 55.66 17.88 -30.38
CA LYS A 601 54.70 16.92 -30.94
C LYS A 601 54.59 15.66 -30.08
N LEU A 602 55.70 15.10 -29.60
CA LEU A 602 55.69 13.90 -28.75
C LEU A 602 54.83 14.10 -27.50
N THR A 603 55.04 15.19 -26.76
CA THR A 603 54.29 15.50 -25.53
C THR A 603 52.80 15.65 -25.79
N SER A 604 52.43 16.34 -26.86
CA SER A 604 51.01 16.49 -27.27
C SER A 604 50.34 15.14 -27.58
N TYR A 605 51.06 14.21 -28.22
CA TYR A 605 50.54 12.88 -28.52
C TYR A 605 50.47 11.97 -27.28
N GLU A 606 51.40 12.10 -26.33
CA GLU A 606 51.37 11.37 -25.05
C GLU A 606 50.14 11.77 -24.19
N GLU A 607 49.84 13.06 -24.09
CA GLU A 607 48.63 13.54 -23.40
C GLU A 607 47.34 13.03 -24.04
N ASN A 608 47.29 12.99 -25.38
CA ASN A 608 46.14 12.48 -26.12
C ASN A 608 45.97 10.97 -25.97
N TYR A 609 47.07 10.22 -25.84
CA TYR A 609 47.05 8.79 -25.56
C TYR A 609 46.48 8.49 -24.16
N GLU A 610 46.95 9.19 -23.12
CA GLU A 610 46.47 8.97 -21.74
C GLU A 610 44.99 9.38 -21.56
N LYS A 611 44.54 10.47 -22.20
CA LYS A 611 43.11 10.85 -22.21
C LYS A 611 42.22 9.77 -22.85
N ALA A 612 42.68 9.16 -23.95
CA ALA A 612 41.93 8.10 -24.62
C ALA A 612 41.87 6.82 -23.77
N LYS A 613 42.98 6.46 -23.10
CA LYS A 613 43.08 5.30 -22.21
C LYS A 613 42.21 5.43 -20.95
N SER A 614 42.22 6.60 -20.31
CA SER A 614 41.34 6.91 -19.17
C SER A 614 39.86 6.79 -19.54
N LYS A 615 39.48 7.29 -20.72
CA LYS A 615 38.09 7.23 -21.22
C LYS A 615 37.65 5.80 -21.56
N TYR A 616 38.56 4.95 -22.05
CA TYR A 616 38.31 3.53 -22.29
C TYR A 616 38.06 2.74 -20.99
N ALA A 617 38.84 3.01 -19.94
CA ALA A 617 38.69 2.34 -18.63
C ALA A 617 37.33 2.61 -17.96
N VAL A 618 36.73 3.78 -18.17
CA VAL A 618 35.39 4.13 -17.64
C VAL A 618 34.26 3.44 -18.41
N LEU A 619 34.47 3.08 -19.68
CA LEU A 619 33.43 2.57 -20.58
C LEU A 619 33.49 1.04 -20.82
N SER A 620 34.43 0.32 -20.20
CA SER A 620 34.62 -1.12 -20.44
C SER A 620 33.55 -1.96 -19.73
N VAL A 621 32.88 -2.85 -20.47
CA VAL A 621 31.86 -3.79 -19.97
C VAL A 621 32.47 -5.20 -19.88
N PRO A 622 32.30 -5.97 -18.78
CA PRO A 622 32.85 -7.32 -18.67
C PRO A 622 32.26 -8.30 -19.70
N GLU A 623 33.10 -9.17 -20.27
CA GLU A 623 32.67 -10.17 -21.26
C GLU A 623 31.81 -11.28 -20.61
N ALA A 624 30.50 -11.29 -20.89
CA ALA A 624 29.66 -12.47 -20.71
C ALA A 624 29.36 -13.12 -22.08
N VAL A 625 29.62 -14.44 -22.17
CA VAL A 625 29.54 -15.27 -23.37
C VAL A 625 28.08 -15.53 -23.77
N LEU A 626 27.69 -15.18 -24.99
CA LEU A 626 26.36 -15.49 -25.55
C LEU A 626 26.28 -16.95 -26.06
N PRO A 627 25.19 -17.70 -25.79
CA PRO A 627 25.04 -19.09 -26.26
C PRO A 627 24.89 -19.20 -27.78
N LYS A 628 25.44 -20.28 -28.35
CA LYS A 628 25.48 -20.60 -29.80
C LYS A 628 24.12 -20.62 -30.52
N SER A 629 23.00 -20.64 -29.81
CA SER A 629 21.65 -20.53 -30.40
C SER A 629 21.39 -19.15 -31.04
N LEU A 630 22.13 -18.11 -30.65
CA LEU A 630 21.96 -16.75 -31.18
C LEU A 630 22.62 -16.52 -32.55
N ILE A 631 23.69 -17.25 -32.88
CA ILE A 631 24.41 -17.10 -34.16
C ILE A 631 23.51 -17.53 -35.33
N SER A 632 22.74 -18.62 -35.14
CA SER A 632 21.79 -19.13 -36.14
C SER A 632 20.65 -18.15 -36.44
N GLN A 633 20.25 -17.31 -35.48
CA GLN A 633 19.14 -16.38 -35.65
C GLN A 633 19.60 -15.08 -36.33
N VAL A 634 20.85 -14.65 -36.11
CA VAL A 634 21.46 -13.49 -36.78
C VAL A 634 21.67 -13.75 -38.28
N THR A 635 22.05 -14.96 -38.67
CA THR A 635 22.24 -15.30 -40.09
C THR A 635 20.91 -15.32 -40.86
N SER A 636 19.83 -15.81 -40.26
CA SER A 636 18.49 -15.76 -40.87
C SER A 636 17.93 -14.34 -41.02
N LEU A 637 18.35 -13.42 -40.16
CA LEU A 637 17.87 -12.03 -40.15
C LEU A 637 18.56 -11.16 -41.21
N LEU A 638 19.85 -11.43 -41.49
CA LEU A 638 20.58 -10.78 -42.58
C LEU A 638 20.03 -11.17 -43.97
N ALA A 639 19.62 -12.44 -44.15
CA ALA A 639 19.03 -12.91 -45.41
C ALA A 639 17.69 -12.23 -45.73
N LEU A 640 16.86 -11.97 -44.71
CA LEU A 640 15.58 -11.29 -44.87
C LEU A 640 15.73 -9.77 -45.15
N GLN A 641 16.82 -9.14 -44.69
CA GLN A 641 17.10 -7.72 -44.97
C GLN A 641 17.54 -7.47 -46.42
N GLU A 642 18.27 -8.40 -47.03
CA GLU A 642 18.63 -8.29 -48.45
C GLU A 642 17.39 -8.44 -49.36
N GLU A 643 16.47 -9.35 -49.03
CA GLU A 643 15.23 -9.56 -49.78
C GLU A 643 14.29 -8.34 -49.72
N ALA A 644 14.19 -7.70 -48.55
CA ALA A 644 13.41 -6.46 -48.37
C ALA A 644 13.96 -5.27 -49.17
N THR A 645 15.28 -5.19 -49.32
CA THR A 645 15.94 -4.11 -50.07
C THR A 645 15.70 -4.26 -51.58
N SER A 646 15.71 -5.49 -52.09
CA SER A 646 15.39 -5.81 -53.49
C SER A 646 13.95 -5.45 -53.87
N LEU A 647 12.98 -5.75 -52.99
CA LEU A 647 11.56 -5.48 -53.24
C LEU A 647 11.24 -3.98 -53.21
N LYS A 648 11.93 -3.21 -52.36
CA LYS A 648 11.76 -1.75 -52.27
C LYS A 648 12.20 -1.04 -53.55
N GLN A 649 13.34 -1.44 -54.10
CA GLN A 649 13.86 -0.86 -55.34
C GLN A 649 12.92 -1.11 -56.55
N ARG A 650 12.29 -2.30 -56.58
CA ARG A 650 11.31 -2.66 -57.62
C ARG A 650 10.01 -1.86 -57.53
N ALA A 651 9.61 -1.42 -56.34
CA ALA A 651 8.44 -0.58 -56.13
C ALA A 651 8.68 0.87 -56.58
N ASP A 652 9.88 1.39 -56.31
CA ASP A 652 10.30 2.74 -56.73
C ASP A 652 10.34 2.86 -58.26
N ASP A 653 10.83 1.82 -58.96
CA ASP A 653 10.85 1.77 -60.43
C ASP A 653 9.44 1.80 -61.06
N ILE A 654 8.46 1.14 -60.44
CA ILE A 654 7.07 1.11 -60.91
C ILE A 654 6.41 2.49 -60.72
N SER A 655 6.72 3.18 -59.61
CA SER A 655 6.24 4.54 -59.36
C SER A 655 6.77 5.51 -60.41
N LEU A 656 8.07 5.42 -60.73
CA LEU A 656 8.72 6.27 -61.73
C LEU A 656 8.12 6.07 -63.14
N MET A 657 7.82 4.83 -63.52
CA MET A 657 7.17 4.54 -64.81
C MET A 657 5.76 5.13 -64.90
N LYS A 658 5.03 5.19 -63.79
CA LYS A 658 3.66 5.74 -63.75
C LYS A 658 3.67 7.26 -63.92
N GLU A 659 4.60 7.95 -63.26
CA GLU A 659 4.83 9.40 -63.39
C GLU A 659 5.27 9.80 -64.81
N ALA A 660 6.17 9.02 -65.43
CA ALA A 660 6.60 9.25 -66.80
C ALA A 660 5.43 9.13 -67.79
N ARG A 661 4.52 8.17 -67.57
CA ARG A 661 3.36 7.91 -68.43
C ARG A 661 2.29 9.01 -68.31
N GLU A 662 2.09 9.55 -67.12
CA GLU A 662 1.20 10.70 -66.88
C GLU A 662 1.76 11.98 -67.48
N THR A 663 3.07 12.21 -67.35
CA THR A 663 3.75 13.37 -67.95
C THR A 663 3.69 13.33 -69.48
N PHE A 664 3.91 12.16 -70.10
CA PHE A 664 3.81 11.98 -71.55
C PHE A 664 2.39 12.22 -72.08
N ASN A 665 1.36 11.74 -71.37
CA ASN A 665 -0.03 11.98 -71.74
C ASN A 665 -0.43 13.46 -71.58
N ARG A 666 0.18 14.20 -70.66
CA ARG A 666 -0.04 15.64 -70.47
C ARG A 666 0.64 16.49 -71.54
N LEU A 667 1.77 16.05 -72.10
CA LEU A 667 2.46 16.71 -73.21
C LEU A 667 1.86 16.39 -74.58
N ARG A 668 1.13 15.26 -74.70
CA ARG A 668 0.45 14.83 -75.94
C ARG A 668 -0.91 15.52 -76.16
N ARG A 669 -1.56 15.97 -75.08
CA ARG A 669 -2.77 16.81 -75.12
C ARG A 669 -2.36 18.27 -75.29
#